data_AF-A0A7R9KHL7-F1
#
_entry.id   AF-A0A7R9KHL7-F1
#
_cell.length_a   1.000
_cell.length_b   1.000
_cell.length_c   1.000
_cell.angle_alpha   90.00
_cell.angle_beta   90.00
_cell.angle_gamma   90.00
#
_symmetry.space_group_name_H-M   'P 1'
#
loop_
_entity.id
_entity.type
_entity.pdbx_description
1 polymer ?
#
loop_
_entity_poly.entity_id
_entity_poly.type
_entity_poly.pdbx_seq_one_letter_code
_entity_poly.pdbx_strand_id
1 'polypeptide(L)'
;MEPTRCLGNETCAVITTNDMVKEYSTGAMYILFLIQEALVVIIVYSLRIPPPIPLQEAWLVLPKHPLGGVEEASSYTKVNFLTKNYKFWTSRGINGPKPIVLFGTFYQNFFKPMTEVAVDNSTKYGKVYGGFFGTRPFLMISDPKLVKEIMIKDFHLFADRDDMITGDSLNDRSLFNLKGDEWKNMRSIISPTFSSGKMRSMHPIISNCVKNLEKQFETSVRNGKQEIELKKMMSNLTMDVISQCAFGTELDIYGGKTSDFITYAQKIVQPSFRLWFVFLMVVSFPKFIQWTGMSLQDPGASTFFRAAIRSIISRRKSDKTKQRDYLQLILNAQNKTLDTTDEPDVEGDKSDQIYGETDQLKDQKINKSKIPSEDYKLGDTGITIPKGTTVDVDIQSIHHNPEYYPNPDRWDPERFMPENRDQLVPYTYMPFGMGPRNCVGMRFALMEAKTAIAHLVNKYLTRNFNYWKSRGIDGPKPIALFGTFYQIFFKPNPIVVLENARKYGNIHGAFLGNRPMLCIADPDLIRDIAIKDFHVFVDHNDFQSGDPFSDRSLFNLMGDEWRKMRSIISPTFSSGKMRSMHPIVTDCVHRLENYLMEKVINNVRHNKEIELKKAMSDLTMDVITSCAFGTQLECKYITTHIHLNQL
;
A
#
# COMPACT_ATOMS: atom_id res chain seq x y z
N MET A 1 -6.78 19.67 8.94
CA MET A 1 -7.35 18.34 9.26
C MET A 1 -7.84 18.41 10.69
N GLU A 2 -9.15 18.49 10.90
CA GLU A 2 -9.73 18.38 12.24
C GLU A 2 -9.69 16.91 12.70
N PRO A 3 -9.30 16.62 13.94
CA PRO A 3 -9.34 15.27 14.48
C PRO A 3 -10.79 14.89 14.74
N THR A 4 -11.28 13.84 14.08
CA THR A 4 -12.54 13.16 14.41
C THR A 4 -12.56 12.79 15.89
N ARG A 5 -13.58 13.26 16.62
CA ARG A 5 -13.86 12.93 18.02
C ARG A 5 -14.13 11.42 18.17
N CYS A 6 -13.36 10.75 19.01
CA CYS A 6 -13.64 9.40 19.49
C CYS A 6 -14.65 9.45 20.66
N LEU A 7 -15.66 8.59 20.61
CA LEU A 7 -16.49 8.23 21.76
C LEU A 7 -16.09 6.81 22.21
N GLY A 8 -15.65 6.67 23.47
CA GLY A 8 -15.49 5.38 24.14
C GLY A 8 -14.04 4.91 24.40
N ASN A 9 -13.78 4.44 25.62
CA ASN A 9 -12.51 3.95 26.16
C ASN A 9 -12.06 2.61 25.52
N GLU A 10 -11.73 2.60 24.23
CA GLU A 10 -10.97 1.52 23.61
C GLU A 10 -9.62 2.06 23.13
N THR A 11 -8.53 1.37 23.50
CA THR A 11 -7.17 1.70 23.08
C THR A 11 -7.04 1.75 21.56
N CYS A 12 -7.08 2.96 21.00
CA CYS A 12 -6.82 3.22 19.58
C CYS A 12 -5.30 3.20 19.33
N ALA A 13 -4.85 2.34 18.42
CA ALA A 13 -3.54 2.48 17.81
C ALA A 13 -3.58 3.67 16.85
N VAL A 14 -3.00 4.80 17.26
CA VAL A 14 -2.85 5.98 16.42
C VAL A 14 -1.69 5.73 15.46
N ILE A 15 -1.97 5.65 14.16
CA ILE A 15 -0.94 5.60 13.12
C ILE A 15 -0.48 7.03 12.87
N THR A 16 0.55 7.48 13.58
CA THR A 16 1.20 8.76 13.28
C THR A 16 2.26 8.54 12.20
N THR A 17 2.19 9.28 11.10
CA THR A 17 3.28 9.35 10.13
C THR A 17 3.91 10.73 10.14
N ASN A 18 5.25 10.74 10.29
CA ASN A 18 6.21 11.80 10.03
C ASN A 18 6.34 12.99 11.00
N ASP A 19 7.43 12.97 11.78
CA ASP A 19 8.13 14.18 12.24
C ASP A 19 9.67 14.17 11.99
N MET A 20 10.27 13.05 11.54
CA MET A 20 11.74 12.96 11.45
C MET A 20 12.42 13.69 10.28
N VAL A 21 11.68 14.21 9.29
CA VAL A 21 12.29 14.81 8.07
C VAL A 21 12.71 16.28 8.29
N LYS A 22 12.07 17.01 9.22
CA LYS A 22 12.33 18.44 9.41
C LYS A 22 13.66 18.71 10.13
N GLU A 23 14.00 17.99 11.20
CA GLU A 23 15.20 18.28 12.01
C GLU A 23 16.52 17.91 11.34
N TYR A 24 16.57 16.86 10.52
CA TYR A 24 17.80 16.50 9.78
C TYR A 24 18.13 17.45 8.63
N SER A 25 17.14 18.18 8.10
CA SER A 25 17.32 19.04 6.92
C SER A 25 18.14 20.29 7.23
N THR A 26 17.98 20.92 8.39
CA THR A 26 18.60 22.22 8.69
C THR A 26 20.09 22.12 9.01
N GLY A 27 20.51 21.11 9.78
CA GLY A 27 21.92 20.89 10.15
C GLY A 27 22.76 20.36 8.99
N ALA A 28 22.22 19.43 8.19
CA ALA A 28 22.88 18.96 6.98
C ALA A 28 23.04 20.08 5.95
N MET A 29 22.05 20.99 5.83
CA MET A 29 22.08 22.08 4.87
C MET A 29 23.17 23.12 5.20
N TYR A 30 23.43 23.41 6.48
CA TYR A 30 24.55 24.28 6.89
C TYR A 30 25.89 23.64 6.54
N ILE A 31 26.03 22.33 6.78
CA ILE A 31 27.23 21.56 6.40
C ILE A 31 27.40 21.53 4.88
N LEU A 32 26.31 21.42 4.10
CA LEU A 32 26.36 21.42 2.64
C LEU A 32 26.72 22.78 2.04
N PHE A 33 26.24 23.85 2.66
CA PHE A 33 26.65 25.21 2.31
C PHE A 33 28.15 25.41 2.61
N LEU A 34 28.61 24.96 3.77
CA LEU A 34 30.04 24.98 4.12
C LEU A 34 30.89 24.08 3.21
N ILE A 35 30.39 22.91 2.79
CA ILE A 35 31.07 22.03 1.83
C ILE A 35 31.07 22.65 0.43
N GLN A 36 30.01 23.34 0.01
CA GLN A 36 29.98 24.08 -1.26
C GLN A 36 31.03 25.20 -1.24
N GLU A 37 31.07 26.01 -0.19
CA GLU A 37 32.08 27.04 0.00
C GLU A 37 33.49 26.42 0.06
N ALA A 38 33.67 25.35 0.82
CA ALA A 38 34.95 24.66 0.92
C ALA A 38 35.37 24.00 -0.40
N LEU A 39 34.46 23.42 -1.20
CA LEU A 39 34.75 22.84 -2.50
C LEU A 39 35.07 23.92 -3.53
N VAL A 40 34.35 25.05 -3.51
CA VAL A 40 34.69 26.22 -4.34
C VAL A 40 36.08 26.72 -3.97
N VAL A 41 36.39 26.86 -2.67
CA VAL A 41 37.71 27.28 -2.17
C VAL A 41 38.79 26.25 -2.52
N ILE A 42 38.56 24.95 -2.35
CA ILE A 42 39.51 23.88 -2.66
C ILE A 42 39.75 23.80 -4.17
N ILE A 43 38.73 23.93 -5.01
CA ILE A 43 38.87 23.98 -6.47
C ILE A 43 39.68 25.23 -6.87
N VAL A 44 39.46 26.37 -6.20
CA VAL A 44 40.24 27.59 -6.40
C VAL A 44 41.70 27.42 -5.97
N TYR A 45 41.97 26.74 -4.84
CA TYR A 45 43.32 26.48 -4.31
C TYR A 45 44.08 25.40 -5.09
N SER A 46 43.40 24.33 -5.53
CA SER A 46 44.01 23.20 -6.25
C SER A 46 44.49 23.57 -7.65
N LEU A 47 44.03 24.71 -8.19
CA LEU A 47 44.44 25.26 -9.47
C LEU A 47 45.67 26.19 -9.40
N ARG A 48 46.40 26.22 -8.26
CA ARG A 48 47.65 27.00 -8.04
C ARG A 48 47.53 28.49 -8.39
N ILE A 49 46.57 29.19 -7.77
CA ILE A 49 46.50 30.67 -7.82
C ILE A 49 46.84 31.21 -6.41
N PRO A 50 47.77 32.18 -6.27
CA PRO A 50 48.13 32.72 -4.96
C PRO A 50 47.00 33.62 -4.41
N PRO A 51 46.75 33.66 -3.09
CA PRO A 51 45.66 34.45 -2.54
C PRO A 51 46.11 35.91 -2.31
N PRO A 52 45.25 36.91 -2.52
CA PRO A 52 45.36 38.17 -1.80
C PRO A 52 44.27 38.25 -0.70
N ILE A 53 44.72 38.17 0.56
CA ILE A 53 44.14 38.84 1.76
C ILE A 53 42.81 38.25 2.32
N PRO A 54 42.56 38.29 3.67
CA PRO A 54 41.72 37.31 4.36
C PRO A 54 40.21 37.63 4.39
N LEU A 55 39.42 36.54 4.44
CA LEU A 55 37.97 36.48 4.56
C LEU A 55 37.44 37.24 5.78
N GLN A 56 36.92 38.45 5.59
CA GLN A 56 35.95 39.02 6.54
C GLN A 56 34.89 39.97 5.97
N GLU A 57 34.95 40.39 4.71
CA GLU A 57 33.91 41.27 4.14
C GLU A 57 33.52 40.85 2.72
N ALA A 58 32.47 40.04 2.59
CA ALA A 58 31.80 39.79 1.29
C ALA A 58 30.33 39.38 1.50
N TRP A 59 29.52 40.30 2.01
CA TRP A 59 28.05 40.22 1.91
C TRP A 59 27.53 41.47 1.22
N LEU A 60 26.85 41.26 0.09
CA LEU A 60 26.01 42.20 -0.66
C LEU A 60 26.64 43.55 -1.05
N VAL A 61 26.78 43.76 -2.38
CA VAL A 61 26.33 44.96 -3.14
C VAL A 61 26.96 44.89 -4.53
N LEU A 62 26.13 44.81 -5.58
CA LEU A 62 26.46 45.44 -6.86
C LEU A 62 25.85 46.85 -6.77
N PRO A 63 26.56 47.95 -7.13
CA PRO A 63 26.81 48.25 -8.55
C PRO A 63 28.12 48.99 -8.91
N LYS A 64 28.52 48.82 -10.17
CA LYS A 64 29.32 49.66 -11.10
C LYS A 64 30.39 50.63 -10.53
N HIS A 65 31.64 50.36 -10.89
CA HIS A 65 32.64 51.42 -11.19
C HIS A 65 33.51 51.00 -12.40
N PRO A 66 33.89 51.93 -13.31
CA PRO A 66 34.68 51.59 -14.49
C PRO A 66 36.18 51.71 -14.21
N LEU A 67 36.95 50.83 -14.86
CA LEU A 67 38.43 50.71 -14.93
C LEU A 67 38.99 49.49 -14.17
N GLY A 68 39.48 48.52 -14.94
CA GLY A 68 40.30 47.42 -14.43
C GLY A 68 40.14 46.11 -15.21
N GLY A 69 40.33 46.14 -16.53
CA GLY A 69 40.35 44.93 -17.34
C GLY A 69 41.52 44.03 -16.94
N VAL A 70 41.21 42.78 -16.57
CA VAL A 70 42.01 41.52 -16.65
C VAL A 70 41.58 40.54 -15.53
N GLU A 71 41.11 41.01 -14.36
CA GLU A 71 40.64 40.12 -13.28
C GLU A 71 39.18 39.68 -13.41
N GLU A 72 38.29 40.55 -13.92
CA GLU A 72 36.89 40.17 -14.18
C GLU A 72 36.76 39.05 -15.22
N ALA A 73 37.70 38.98 -16.18
CA ALA A 73 37.67 37.96 -17.23
C ALA A 73 37.84 36.53 -16.67
N SER A 74 38.64 36.32 -15.61
CA SER A 74 38.84 34.98 -15.01
C SER A 74 37.59 34.45 -14.31
N SER A 75 36.95 35.28 -13.48
CA SER A 75 35.72 34.92 -12.76
C SER A 75 34.51 34.83 -13.69
N TYR A 76 34.37 35.75 -14.65
CA TYR A 76 33.32 35.67 -15.68
C TYR A 76 33.50 34.46 -16.61
N THR A 77 34.73 34.10 -17.00
CA THR A 77 34.98 32.93 -17.86
C THR A 77 34.71 31.62 -17.12
N LYS A 78 34.99 31.53 -15.82
CA LYS A 78 34.73 30.33 -14.99
C LYS A 78 33.24 30.12 -14.69
N VAL A 79 32.49 31.18 -14.37
CA VAL A 79 31.02 31.12 -14.23
C VAL A 79 30.36 30.75 -15.56
N ASN A 80 30.87 31.28 -16.69
CA ASN A 80 30.40 30.88 -18.02
C ASN A 80 30.66 29.40 -18.32
N PHE A 81 31.77 28.81 -17.88
CA PHE A 81 32.04 27.38 -18.12
C PHE A 81 31.05 26.47 -17.37
N LEU A 82 30.79 26.74 -16.09
CA LEU A 82 29.88 25.95 -15.25
C LEU A 82 28.39 26.16 -15.60
N THR A 83 28.02 27.32 -16.14
CA THR A 83 26.64 27.64 -16.53
C THR A 83 26.38 27.56 -18.03
N LYS A 84 27.38 27.19 -18.84
CA LYS A 84 27.30 27.13 -20.32
C LYS A 84 26.07 26.38 -20.82
N ASN A 85 25.74 25.29 -20.14
CA ASN A 85 24.65 24.40 -20.54
C ASN A 85 23.27 24.85 -20.03
N TYR A 86 23.16 25.84 -19.14
CA TYR A 86 21.87 26.24 -18.56
C TYR A 86 20.90 26.90 -19.54
N LYS A 87 21.40 27.35 -20.71
CA LYS A 87 20.56 27.82 -21.81
C LYS A 87 20.07 26.71 -22.76
N PHE A 88 20.48 25.45 -22.53
CA PHE A 88 20.24 24.33 -23.45
C PHE A 88 18.75 24.09 -23.76
N TRP A 89 17.89 24.17 -22.74
CA TRP A 89 16.44 23.96 -22.89
C TRP A 89 15.73 25.21 -23.42
N THR A 90 16.07 26.38 -22.87
CA THR A 90 15.49 27.65 -23.33
C THR A 90 15.80 27.94 -24.79
N SER A 91 16.99 27.56 -25.30
CA SER A 91 17.34 27.71 -26.71
C SER A 91 16.60 26.75 -27.64
N ARG A 92 15.90 25.75 -27.08
CA ARG A 92 15.10 24.75 -27.81
C ARG A 92 13.59 24.94 -27.58
N GLY A 93 13.19 26.06 -26.98
CA GLY A 93 11.79 26.35 -26.67
C GLY A 93 11.19 25.53 -25.53
N ILE A 94 12.02 24.84 -24.74
CA ILE A 94 11.56 24.04 -23.59
C ILE A 94 11.71 24.87 -22.32
N ASN A 95 10.59 25.02 -21.61
CA ASN A 95 10.54 25.68 -20.31
C ASN A 95 10.96 24.73 -19.18
N GLY A 96 11.35 25.31 -18.05
CA GLY A 96 11.70 24.53 -16.87
C GLY A 96 12.18 25.38 -15.69
N PRO A 97 12.42 24.75 -14.54
CA PRO A 97 12.96 25.43 -13.36
C PRO A 97 14.35 26.02 -13.63
N LYS A 98 14.63 27.18 -13.04
CA LYS A 98 15.93 27.84 -13.16
C LYS A 98 16.99 27.03 -12.39
N PRO A 99 18.08 26.58 -13.04
CA PRO A 99 19.14 25.87 -12.36
C PRO A 99 20.00 26.81 -11.51
N ILE A 100 20.53 26.30 -10.40
CA ILE A 100 21.60 26.93 -9.64
C ILE A 100 22.93 26.22 -9.91
N VAL A 101 24.04 26.94 -9.78
CA VAL A 101 25.39 26.40 -10.02
C VAL A 101 25.60 25.14 -9.16
N LEU A 102 26.27 24.15 -9.75
CA LEU A 102 26.64 22.86 -9.13
C LEU A 102 25.46 21.89 -8.89
N PHE A 103 24.29 22.38 -8.47
CA PHE A 103 23.13 21.52 -8.16
C PHE A 103 22.10 21.43 -9.30
N GLY A 104 22.21 22.28 -10.32
CA GLY A 104 21.24 22.34 -11.40
C GLY A 104 19.85 22.66 -10.86
N THR A 105 18.84 21.91 -11.28
CA THR A 105 17.45 22.06 -10.80
C THR A 105 17.13 21.15 -9.62
N PHE A 106 18.06 20.28 -9.23
CA PHE A 106 17.86 19.28 -8.16
C PHE A 106 17.78 19.91 -6.75
N TYR A 107 18.28 21.15 -6.58
CA TYR A 107 18.24 21.88 -5.31
C TYR A 107 16.84 22.02 -4.70
N GLN A 108 15.79 22.00 -5.53
CA GLN A 108 14.40 22.04 -5.06
C GLN A 108 14.09 20.89 -4.09
N ASN A 109 14.72 19.73 -4.30
CA ASN A 109 14.57 18.55 -3.45
C ASN A 109 15.24 18.67 -2.08
N PHE A 110 15.96 19.77 -1.81
CA PHE A 110 16.52 20.05 -0.48
C PHE A 110 15.49 20.69 0.45
N PHE A 111 14.46 21.32 -0.13
CA PHE A 111 13.42 22.03 0.60
C PHE A 111 12.07 21.31 0.58
N LYS A 112 11.84 20.48 -0.45
CA LYS A 112 10.59 19.74 -0.65
C LYS A 112 10.85 18.29 -1.02
N PRO A 113 9.95 17.35 -0.69
CA PRO A 113 10.02 15.98 -1.19
C PRO A 113 9.97 15.94 -2.73
N MET A 114 10.66 14.96 -3.33
CA MET A 114 10.73 14.79 -4.79
C MET A 114 9.35 14.67 -5.45
N THR A 115 8.38 14.11 -4.74
CA THR A 115 6.99 13.98 -5.21
C THR A 115 6.31 15.34 -5.37
N GLU A 116 6.47 16.22 -4.38
CA GLU A 116 5.92 17.58 -4.41
C GLU A 116 6.62 18.43 -5.48
N VAL A 117 7.95 18.34 -5.57
CA VAL A 117 8.74 19.04 -6.60
C VAL A 117 8.30 18.63 -8.01
N ALA A 118 8.04 17.34 -8.23
CA ALA A 118 7.56 16.82 -9.50
C ALA A 118 6.17 17.38 -9.87
N VAL A 119 5.22 17.34 -8.94
CA VAL A 119 3.86 17.87 -9.13
C VAL A 119 3.88 19.39 -9.39
N ASP A 120 4.65 20.15 -8.60
CA ASP A 120 4.80 21.61 -8.76
C ASP A 120 5.37 21.97 -10.14
N ASN A 121 6.44 21.27 -10.57
CA ASN A 121 7.08 21.53 -11.85
C ASN A 121 6.18 21.14 -13.03
N SER A 122 5.50 19.99 -12.96
CA SER A 122 4.54 19.58 -13.99
C SER A 122 3.38 20.57 -14.11
N THR A 123 2.84 21.05 -12.98
CA THR A 123 1.76 22.06 -12.97
C THR A 123 2.22 23.39 -13.56
N LYS A 124 3.45 23.81 -13.26
CA LYS A 124 3.98 25.12 -13.67
C LYS A 124 4.50 25.17 -15.10
N TYR A 125 5.14 24.09 -15.56
CA TYR A 125 5.85 24.05 -16.84
C TYR A 125 5.17 23.15 -17.89
N GLY A 126 4.15 22.39 -17.49
CA GLY A 126 3.37 21.50 -18.35
C GLY A 126 3.91 20.07 -18.39
N LYS A 127 3.31 19.25 -19.28
CA LYS A 127 3.58 17.81 -19.40
C LYS A 127 4.99 17.46 -19.91
N VAL A 128 5.74 18.45 -20.39
CA VAL A 128 7.12 18.31 -20.85
C VAL A 128 7.92 19.52 -20.37
N TYR A 129 8.97 19.29 -19.58
CA TYR A 129 9.84 20.36 -19.09
C TYR A 129 11.29 19.94 -18.98
N GLY A 130 12.19 20.91 -19.11
CA GLY A 130 13.63 20.70 -19.05
C GLY A 130 14.18 20.94 -17.65
N GLY A 131 15.08 20.07 -17.19
CA GLY A 131 15.82 20.25 -15.94
C GLY A 131 17.32 20.02 -16.11
N PHE A 132 18.05 20.17 -15.02
CA PHE A 132 19.49 19.97 -14.97
C PHE A 132 19.90 19.15 -13.75
N PHE A 133 20.59 18.04 -13.99
CA PHE A 133 21.36 17.33 -12.97
C PHE A 133 22.77 17.94 -12.96
N GLY A 134 23.04 18.83 -12.00
CA GLY A 134 24.26 19.64 -12.00
C GLY A 134 24.31 20.53 -13.23
N THR A 135 25.16 20.19 -14.21
CA THR A 135 25.26 20.88 -15.52
C THR A 135 24.72 20.06 -16.69
N ARG A 136 24.33 18.80 -16.45
CA ARG A 136 23.78 17.91 -17.47
C ARG A 136 22.28 18.17 -17.67
N PRO A 137 21.81 18.45 -18.89
CA PRO A 137 20.39 18.59 -19.15
C PRO A 137 19.67 17.24 -19.07
N PHE A 138 18.46 17.23 -18.51
CA PHE A 138 17.50 16.14 -18.63
C PHE A 138 16.13 16.67 -19.04
N LEU A 139 15.36 15.87 -19.77
CA LEU A 139 13.99 16.16 -20.15
C LEU A 139 13.05 15.35 -19.26
N MET A 140 12.06 15.99 -18.69
CA MET A 140 10.99 15.33 -17.96
C MET A 140 9.75 15.22 -18.84
N ILE A 141 9.13 14.04 -18.89
CA ILE A 141 7.88 13.80 -19.62
C ILE A 141 6.80 13.21 -18.70
N SER A 142 5.56 13.69 -18.84
CA SER A 142 4.37 13.16 -18.14
C SER A 142 3.16 12.96 -19.06
N ASP A 143 3.30 13.18 -20.36
CA ASP A 143 2.26 12.87 -21.35
C ASP A 143 2.21 11.35 -21.64
N PRO A 144 1.09 10.65 -21.40
CA PRO A 144 0.95 9.22 -21.63
C PRO A 144 1.25 8.78 -23.06
N LYS A 145 0.99 9.65 -24.07
CA LYS A 145 1.31 9.36 -25.47
C LYS A 145 2.83 9.29 -25.67
N LEU A 146 3.56 10.29 -25.16
CA LEU A 146 5.02 10.32 -25.24
C LEU A 146 5.65 9.21 -24.41
N VAL A 147 5.07 8.89 -23.25
CA VAL A 147 5.52 7.77 -22.42
C VAL A 147 5.37 6.44 -23.15
N LYS A 148 4.22 6.17 -23.78
CA LYS A 148 4.02 5.00 -24.65
C LYS A 148 5.05 4.96 -25.77
N GLU A 149 5.27 6.10 -26.42
CA GLU A 149 6.19 6.21 -27.54
C GLU A 149 7.61 5.83 -27.14
N ILE A 150 8.14 6.46 -26.09
CA ILE A 150 9.53 6.26 -25.61
C ILE A 150 9.73 4.92 -24.91
N MET A 151 8.79 4.51 -24.05
CA MET A 151 8.98 3.31 -23.22
C MET A 151 8.64 2.01 -23.93
N ILE A 152 7.83 2.05 -24.99
CA ILE A 152 7.31 0.85 -25.66
C ILE A 152 7.61 0.87 -27.16
N LYS A 153 7.05 1.83 -27.92
CA LYS A 153 7.10 1.83 -29.38
C LYS A 153 8.53 1.97 -29.90
N ASP A 154 9.25 2.99 -29.42
CA ASP A 154 10.60 3.34 -29.83
C ASP A 154 11.64 2.87 -28.81
N PHE A 155 11.31 1.83 -28.03
CA PHE A 155 12.19 1.29 -26.99
C PHE A 155 13.59 0.93 -27.51
N HIS A 156 13.71 0.53 -28.77
CA HIS A 156 15.00 0.21 -29.40
C HIS A 156 15.96 1.42 -29.45
N LEU A 157 15.44 2.65 -29.51
CA LEU A 157 16.22 3.89 -29.42
C LEU A 157 16.52 4.27 -27.96
N PHE A 158 15.62 3.91 -27.04
CA PHE A 158 15.68 4.22 -25.60
C PHE A 158 15.99 3.00 -24.74
N ALA A 159 16.79 2.07 -25.28
CA ALA A 159 17.06 0.80 -24.63
C ALA A 159 17.85 1.00 -23.32
N ASP A 160 18.66 2.06 -23.23
CA ASP A 160 19.59 2.29 -22.12
C ASP A 160 19.09 3.35 -21.13
N ARG A 161 19.61 3.26 -19.89
CA ARG A 161 19.39 4.23 -18.81
C ARG A 161 20.60 5.14 -18.65
N ASP A 162 20.43 6.23 -17.88
CA ASP A 162 21.48 7.23 -17.66
C ASP A 162 22.78 6.63 -17.09
N ASP A 163 23.92 7.16 -17.55
CA ASP A 163 25.27 6.75 -17.13
C ASP A 163 25.58 7.18 -15.70
N MET A 164 25.33 6.28 -14.76
CA MET A 164 25.84 6.38 -13.38
C MET A 164 27.06 5.45 -13.19
N ILE A 165 28.03 5.54 -14.10
CA ILE A 165 29.27 4.75 -14.04
C ILE A 165 30.16 5.31 -12.93
N THR A 166 30.42 4.48 -11.93
CA THR A 166 31.18 4.85 -10.73
C THR A 166 32.61 4.30 -10.72
N GLY A 167 32.94 3.41 -11.66
CA GLY A 167 34.20 2.67 -11.69
C GLY A 167 34.16 1.40 -10.83
N ASP A 168 33.08 1.16 -10.06
CA ASP A 168 32.89 -0.08 -9.32
C ASP A 168 32.18 -1.13 -10.16
N SER A 169 32.91 -2.19 -10.49
CA SER A 169 32.41 -3.33 -11.27
C SER A 169 31.13 -3.98 -10.74
N LEU A 170 30.80 -3.88 -9.44
CA LEU A 170 29.54 -4.40 -8.90
C LEU A 170 28.34 -3.55 -9.30
N ASN A 171 28.46 -2.23 -9.16
CA ASN A 171 27.40 -1.30 -9.54
C ASN A 171 27.25 -1.26 -11.06
N ASP A 172 28.38 -1.14 -11.76
CA ASP A 172 28.41 -0.90 -13.20
C ASP A 172 27.97 -2.14 -14.00
N ARG A 173 28.19 -3.36 -13.48
CA ARG A 173 27.67 -4.62 -14.07
C ARG A 173 26.35 -5.11 -13.48
N SER A 174 25.67 -4.28 -12.69
CA SER A 174 24.32 -4.62 -12.22
C SER A 174 23.31 -4.56 -13.38
N LEU A 175 22.27 -5.40 -13.35
CA LEU A 175 21.20 -5.40 -14.37
C LEU A 175 20.58 -4.00 -14.59
N PHE A 176 20.61 -3.14 -13.58
CA PHE A 176 20.06 -1.78 -13.67
C PHE A 176 20.91 -0.84 -14.53
N ASN A 177 22.23 -1.06 -14.60
CA ASN A 177 23.21 -0.20 -15.27
C ASN A 177 23.78 -0.79 -16.57
N LEU A 178 23.63 -2.11 -16.80
CA LEU A 178 24.00 -2.73 -18.08
C LEU A 178 23.29 -2.05 -19.26
N LYS A 179 23.95 -2.10 -20.42
CA LYS A 179 23.51 -1.47 -21.67
C LYS A 179 23.45 -2.45 -22.83
N GLY A 180 22.72 -2.07 -23.89
CA GLY A 180 22.68 -2.78 -25.15
C GLY A 180 22.45 -4.28 -24.99
N ASP A 181 23.26 -5.07 -25.69
CA ASP A 181 23.10 -6.53 -25.72
C ASP A 181 23.54 -7.21 -24.41
N GLU A 182 24.46 -6.62 -23.63
CA GLU A 182 24.80 -7.14 -22.30
C GLU A 182 23.60 -7.11 -21.36
N TRP A 183 22.83 -6.02 -21.39
CA TRP A 183 21.59 -5.92 -20.63
C TRP A 183 20.56 -6.93 -21.12
N LYS A 184 20.36 -7.05 -22.45
CA LYS A 184 19.40 -8.02 -23.03
C LYS A 184 19.75 -9.45 -22.60
N ASN A 185 21.02 -9.83 -22.70
CA ASN A 185 21.51 -11.16 -22.33
C ASN A 185 21.33 -11.42 -20.83
N MET A 186 21.69 -10.47 -19.97
CA MET A 186 21.48 -10.63 -18.53
C MET A 186 19.98 -10.68 -18.18
N ARG A 187 19.15 -9.88 -18.86
CA ARG A 187 17.71 -9.87 -18.65
C ARG A 187 17.05 -11.18 -19.09
N SER A 188 17.48 -11.78 -20.20
CA SER A 188 16.96 -13.08 -20.67
C SER A 188 17.34 -14.22 -19.72
N ILE A 189 18.51 -14.14 -19.08
CA ILE A 189 18.94 -15.08 -18.04
C ILE A 189 18.11 -14.95 -16.76
N ILE A 190 17.85 -13.72 -16.29
CA ILE A 190 17.20 -13.49 -15.00
C ILE A 190 15.66 -13.63 -15.08
N SER A 191 15.02 -13.20 -16.17
CA SER A 191 13.55 -13.17 -16.24
C SER A 191 12.85 -14.51 -15.97
N PRO A 192 13.34 -15.67 -16.45
CA PRO A 192 12.76 -16.99 -16.14
C PRO A 192 12.70 -17.34 -14.65
N THR A 193 13.55 -16.73 -13.81
CA THR A 193 13.55 -16.94 -12.35
C THR A 193 12.28 -16.44 -11.67
N PHE A 194 11.57 -15.50 -12.30
CA PHE A 194 10.31 -14.93 -11.82
C PHE A 194 9.08 -15.47 -12.58
N SER A 195 9.22 -16.59 -13.28
CA SER A 195 8.11 -17.29 -13.93
C SER A 195 7.09 -17.82 -12.90
N SER A 196 5.83 -17.98 -13.31
CA SER A 196 4.74 -18.43 -12.43
C SER A 196 5.05 -19.74 -11.69
N GLY A 197 5.74 -20.69 -12.34
CA GLY A 197 6.18 -21.94 -11.71
C GLY A 197 7.21 -21.74 -10.59
N LYS A 198 8.20 -20.86 -10.80
CA LYS A 198 9.21 -20.54 -9.78
C LYS A 198 8.61 -19.71 -8.65
N MET A 199 7.73 -18.77 -8.96
CA MET A 199 6.96 -18.00 -7.97
C MET A 199 6.17 -18.90 -7.03
N ARG A 200 5.44 -19.89 -7.56
CA ARG A 200 4.73 -20.90 -6.73
C ARG A 200 5.67 -21.67 -5.80
N SER A 201 6.89 -21.97 -6.24
CA SER A 201 7.88 -22.66 -5.40
C SER A 201 8.47 -21.78 -4.28
N MET A 202 8.48 -20.46 -4.45
CA MET A 202 8.94 -19.50 -3.44
C MET A 202 7.84 -19.17 -2.41
N HIS A 203 6.57 -19.28 -2.78
CA HIS A 203 5.45 -18.92 -1.91
C HIS A 203 5.47 -19.58 -0.51
N PRO A 204 5.75 -20.89 -0.35
CA PRO A 204 5.86 -21.50 0.98
C PRO A 204 6.95 -20.87 1.86
N ILE A 205 8.07 -20.46 1.26
CA ILE A 205 9.17 -19.80 1.96
C ILE A 205 8.71 -18.42 2.46
N ILE A 206 8.07 -17.63 1.57
CA ILE A 206 7.52 -16.32 1.93
C ILE A 206 6.51 -16.45 3.07
N SER A 207 5.58 -17.40 2.97
CA SER A 207 4.56 -17.65 4.00
C SER A 207 5.19 -18.07 5.34
N ASN A 208 6.32 -18.78 5.33
CA ASN A 208 7.06 -19.09 6.55
C ASN A 208 7.72 -17.85 7.17
N CYS A 209 8.33 -16.98 6.36
CA CYS A 209 8.90 -15.70 6.83
C CYS A 209 7.82 -14.82 7.48
N VAL A 210 6.64 -14.73 6.86
CA VAL A 210 5.50 -13.98 7.40
C VAL A 210 5.02 -14.56 8.73
N LYS A 211 4.95 -15.89 8.89
CA LYS A 211 4.61 -16.52 10.18
C LYS A 211 5.64 -16.23 11.28
N ASN A 212 6.93 -16.16 10.93
CA ASN A 212 7.96 -15.79 11.89
C ASN A 212 7.79 -14.33 12.35
N LEU A 213 7.45 -13.44 11.42
CA LEU A 213 7.12 -12.05 11.73
C LEU A 213 5.89 -11.94 12.65
N GLU A 214 4.84 -12.70 12.38
CA GLU A 214 3.64 -12.78 13.24
C GLU A 214 3.99 -13.21 14.67
N LYS A 215 4.86 -14.22 14.81
CA LYS A 215 5.32 -14.67 16.14
C LYS A 215 6.06 -13.55 16.88
N GLN A 216 6.92 -12.79 16.20
CA GLN A 216 7.61 -11.64 16.80
C GLN A 216 6.62 -10.54 17.20
N PHE A 217 5.63 -10.27 16.34
CA PHE A 217 4.56 -9.32 16.64
C PHE A 217 3.81 -9.72 17.92
N GLU A 218 3.41 -10.99 18.04
CA GLU A 218 2.77 -11.51 19.25
C GLU A 218 3.64 -11.36 20.51
N THR A 219 4.93 -11.69 20.42
CA THR A 219 5.86 -11.52 21.53
C THR A 219 5.98 -10.05 21.94
N SER A 220 6.04 -9.14 20.97
CA SER A 220 6.14 -7.69 21.23
C SER A 220 4.90 -7.16 21.94
N VAL A 221 3.71 -7.60 21.52
CA VAL A 221 2.44 -7.25 22.16
C VAL A 221 2.36 -7.83 23.57
N ARG A 222 2.75 -9.10 23.79
CA ARG A 222 2.79 -9.72 25.13
C ARG A 222 3.73 -9.00 26.09
N ASN A 223 4.83 -8.46 25.59
CA ASN A 223 5.79 -7.69 26.38
C ASN A 223 5.31 -6.25 26.65
N GLY A 224 4.05 -5.91 26.33
CA GLY A 224 3.44 -4.62 26.63
C GLY A 224 3.84 -3.50 25.67
N LYS A 225 4.44 -3.83 24.51
CA LYS A 225 4.82 -2.80 23.54
C LYS A 225 3.57 -2.22 22.87
N GLN A 226 3.29 -0.95 23.12
CA GLN A 226 2.11 -0.25 22.61
C GLN A 226 2.27 0.22 21.16
N GLU A 227 3.50 0.43 20.70
CA GLU A 227 3.80 0.95 19.37
C GLU A 227 4.73 0.03 18.57
N ILE A 228 4.43 -0.11 17.28
CA ILE A 228 5.14 -1.00 16.38
C ILE A 228 5.57 -0.24 15.13
N GLU A 229 6.88 -0.16 14.90
CA GLU A 229 7.46 0.50 13.74
C GLU A 229 7.33 -0.38 12.49
N LEU A 230 6.28 -0.15 11.70
CA LEU A 230 5.98 -0.93 10.50
C LEU A 230 7.10 -0.92 9.46
N LYS A 231 7.81 0.22 9.29
CA LYS A 231 8.92 0.33 8.34
C LYS A 231 10.03 -0.68 8.64
N LYS A 232 10.43 -0.76 9.91
CA LYS A 232 11.45 -1.73 10.37
C LYS A 232 10.94 -3.16 10.25
N MET A 233 9.69 -3.41 10.63
CA MET A 233 9.06 -4.72 10.54
C MET A 233 9.00 -5.24 9.10
N MET A 234 8.52 -4.43 8.15
CA MET A 234 8.46 -4.79 6.74
C MET A 234 9.85 -4.91 6.13
N SER A 235 10.79 -4.03 6.49
CA SER A 235 12.19 -4.18 6.06
C SER A 235 12.81 -5.49 6.52
N ASN A 236 12.53 -5.93 7.75
CA ASN A 236 13.02 -7.20 8.28
C ASN A 236 12.39 -8.39 7.53
N LEU A 237 11.08 -8.34 7.26
CA LEU A 237 10.40 -9.35 6.46
C LEU A 237 11.03 -9.49 5.08
N THR A 238 11.22 -8.38 4.35
CA THR A 238 11.82 -8.40 3.02
C THR A 238 13.25 -8.94 3.05
N MET A 239 14.04 -8.62 4.10
CA MET A 239 15.38 -9.18 4.25
C MET A 239 15.36 -10.70 4.48
N ASP A 240 14.43 -11.21 5.30
CA ASP A 240 14.25 -12.65 5.54
C ASP A 240 13.81 -13.39 4.27
N VAL A 241 12.85 -12.80 3.56
CA VAL A 241 12.33 -13.32 2.29
C VAL A 241 13.44 -13.38 1.24
N ILE A 242 14.21 -12.30 1.07
CA ILE A 242 15.34 -12.29 0.13
C ILE A 242 16.42 -13.28 0.58
N SER A 243 16.75 -13.38 1.86
CA SER A 243 17.81 -14.28 2.31
C SER A 243 17.49 -15.75 2.03
N GLN A 244 16.24 -16.15 2.26
CA GLN A 244 15.79 -17.53 2.05
C GLN A 244 15.52 -17.81 0.58
N CYS A 245 14.76 -16.95 -0.12
CA CYS A 245 14.43 -17.19 -1.53
C CYS A 245 15.62 -16.98 -2.47
N ALA A 246 16.52 -16.04 -2.16
CA ALA A 246 17.65 -15.74 -3.03
C ALA A 246 18.89 -16.60 -2.73
N PHE A 247 19.19 -16.80 -1.46
CA PHE A 247 20.46 -17.41 -1.00
C PHE A 247 20.27 -18.73 -0.22
N GLY A 248 19.03 -19.18 0.01
CA GLY A 248 18.75 -20.38 0.79
C GLY A 248 19.28 -20.29 2.23
N THR A 249 19.36 -19.07 2.77
CA THR A 249 19.96 -18.79 4.08
C THR A 249 18.90 -18.26 5.03
N GLU A 250 18.68 -19.01 6.12
CA GLU A 250 17.88 -18.55 7.25
C GLU A 250 18.67 -17.53 8.06
N LEU A 251 18.06 -16.37 8.31
CA LEU A 251 18.65 -15.34 9.16
C LEU A 251 17.89 -15.31 10.48
N ASP A 252 18.63 -15.27 11.59
CA ASP A 252 18.03 -14.97 12.89
C ASP A 252 17.78 -13.45 13.02
N ILE A 253 16.78 -12.95 12.28
CA ILE A 253 16.39 -11.54 12.29
C ILE A 253 15.63 -11.19 13.57
N TYR A 254 15.00 -12.19 14.20
CA TYR A 254 13.98 -12.01 15.23
C TYR A 254 14.47 -12.32 16.66
N GLY A 255 15.60 -13.02 16.83
CA GLY A 255 16.18 -13.42 18.11
C GLY A 255 16.99 -12.35 18.86
N GLY A 256 16.98 -11.09 18.40
CA GLY A 256 17.60 -9.97 19.11
C GLY A 256 19.11 -9.78 18.89
N LYS A 257 19.80 -10.72 18.23
CA LYS A 257 21.15 -10.52 17.70
C LYS A 257 21.04 -10.11 16.23
N THR A 258 21.27 -8.84 15.93
CA THR A 258 21.36 -8.38 14.54
C THR A 258 22.53 -9.08 13.85
N SER A 259 22.25 -9.97 12.90
CA SER A 259 23.30 -10.60 12.10
C SER A 259 24.04 -9.53 11.28
N ASP A 260 25.33 -9.76 11.04
CA ASP A 260 26.14 -8.89 10.18
C ASP A 260 25.48 -8.70 8.81
N PHE A 261 24.82 -9.76 8.31
CA PHE A 261 24.09 -9.74 7.05
C PHE A 261 23.01 -8.64 7.02
N ILE A 262 22.18 -8.54 8.05
CA ILE A 262 21.12 -7.51 8.13
C ILE A 262 21.77 -6.13 8.22
N THR A 263 22.78 -5.97 9.06
CA THR A 263 23.48 -4.69 9.26
C THR A 263 24.07 -4.16 7.95
N TYR A 264 24.76 -5.01 7.19
CA TYR A 264 25.31 -4.63 5.90
C TYR A 264 24.24 -4.48 4.81
N ALA A 265 23.16 -5.26 4.82
CA ALA A 265 22.05 -5.09 3.89
C ALA A 265 21.34 -3.74 4.11
N GLN A 266 21.12 -3.35 5.36
CA GLN A 266 20.52 -2.06 5.71
C GLN A 266 21.41 -0.88 5.28
N LYS A 267 22.74 -1.01 5.36
CA LYS A 267 23.68 0.00 4.83
C LYS A 267 23.58 0.22 3.32
N ILE A 268 23.13 -0.79 2.56
CA ILE A 268 22.89 -0.68 1.11
C ILE A 268 21.57 0.05 0.83
N VAL A 269 20.52 -0.25 1.60
CA VAL A 269 19.15 0.24 1.33
C VAL A 269 18.89 1.62 1.94
N GLN A 270 19.48 1.93 3.09
CA GLN A 270 19.22 3.18 3.78
C GLN A 270 20.06 4.33 3.20
N PRO A 271 19.45 5.50 2.95
CA PRO A 271 20.20 6.66 2.49
C PRO A 271 21.17 7.12 3.57
N SER A 272 22.46 7.18 3.23
CA SER A 272 23.53 7.73 4.08
C SER A 272 24.02 9.06 3.51
N PHE A 273 24.59 9.90 4.38
CA PHE A 273 25.23 11.15 3.95
C PHE A 273 26.32 10.91 2.89
N ARG A 274 27.08 9.81 3.03
CA ARG A 274 28.06 9.36 2.03
C ARG A 274 27.40 9.07 0.68
N LEU A 275 26.31 8.31 0.65
CA LEU A 275 25.60 7.99 -0.60
C LEU A 275 25.13 9.26 -1.31
N TRP A 276 24.58 10.20 -0.55
CA TRP A 276 24.13 11.49 -1.07
C TRP A 276 25.29 12.33 -1.63
N PHE A 277 26.41 12.38 -0.91
CA PHE A 277 27.62 13.08 -1.35
C PHE A 277 28.20 12.48 -2.63
N VAL A 278 28.34 11.15 -2.69
CA VAL A 278 28.83 10.46 -3.90
C VAL A 278 27.88 10.66 -5.07
N PHE A 279 26.56 10.58 -4.86
CA PHE A 279 25.56 10.87 -5.89
C PHE A 279 25.72 12.28 -6.47
N LEU A 280 25.88 13.28 -5.60
CA LEU A 280 26.10 14.66 -6.02
C LEU A 280 27.39 14.81 -6.83
N MET A 281 28.45 14.12 -6.43
CA MET A 281 29.73 14.15 -7.16
C MET A 281 29.64 13.41 -8.51
N VAL A 282 28.87 12.31 -8.61
CA VAL A 282 28.63 11.61 -9.88
C VAL A 282 27.89 12.52 -10.86
N VAL A 283 26.90 13.25 -10.37
CA VAL A 283 26.09 14.17 -11.18
C VAL A 283 26.90 15.40 -11.60
N SER A 284 27.68 15.97 -10.69
CA SER A 284 28.38 17.25 -10.91
C SER A 284 29.74 17.08 -11.59
N PHE A 285 30.45 15.99 -11.27
CA PHE A 285 31.82 15.72 -11.68
C PHE A 285 32.04 14.23 -12.07
N PRO A 286 31.32 13.71 -13.07
CA PRO A 286 31.36 12.29 -13.42
C PRO A 286 32.77 11.76 -13.76
N LYS A 287 33.57 12.55 -14.50
CA LYS A 287 34.95 12.18 -14.85
C LYS A 287 35.87 12.09 -13.64
N PHE A 288 35.66 12.94 -12.63
CA PHE A 288 36.42 12.91 -11.39
C PHE A 288 36.07 11.67 -10.56
N ILE A 289 34.79 11.29 -10.53
CA ILE A 289 34.37 10.07 -9.82
C ILE A 289 34.92 8.82 -10.50
N GLN A 290 34.88 8.74 -11.82
CA GLN A 290 35.49 7.64 -12.57
C GLN A 290 37.01 7.53 -12.30
N TRP A 291 37.69 8.67 -12.14
CA TRP A 291 39.12 8.69 -11.80
C TRP A 291 39.40 8.27 -10.35
N THR A 292 38.59 8.73 -9.40
CA THR A 292 38.76 8.43 -7.97
C THR A 292 38.25 7.05 -7.58
N GLY A 293 37.45 6.39 -8.42
CA GLY A 293 36.88 5.06 -8.17
C GLY A 293 35.92 5.02 -6.96
N MET A 294 35.33 6.17 -6.60
CA MET A 294 34.38 6.24 -5.49
C MET A 294 33.08 5.53 -5.87
N SER A 295 32.80 4.40 -5.21
CA SER A 295 31.56 3.64 -5.41
C SER A 295 30.36 4.29 -4.69
N LEU A 296 29.19 4.23 -5.34
CA LEU A 296 27.89 4.50 -4.71
C LEU A 296 27.56 3.48 -3.61
N GLN A 297 28.20 2.31 -3.62
CA GLN A 297 28.00 1.28 -2.60
C GLN A 297 28.90 1.49 -1.39
N ASP A 298 28.42 1.08 -0.22
CA ASP A 298 29.22 1.03 1.00
C ASP A 298 30.37 0.00 0.83
N PRO A 299 31.64 0.39 0.98
CA PRO A 299 32.77 -0.53 0.76
C PRO A 299 32.76 -1.73 1.71
N GLY A 300 32.30 -1.55 2.95
CA GLY A 300 32.18 -2.60 3.95
C GLY A 300 31.12 -3.62 3.55
N ALA A 301 29.93 -3.15 3.17
CA ALA A 301 28.86 -4.00 2.67
C ALA A 301 29.26 -4.75 1.40
N SER A 302 29.89 -4.07 0.44
CA SER A 302 30.39 -4.68 -0.80
C SER A 302 31.38 -5.82 -0.54
N THR A 303 32.34 -5.59 0.36
CA THR A 303 33.33 -6.60 0.76
C THR A 303 32.66 -7.79 1.45
N PHE A 304 31.74 -7.52 2.38
CA PHE A 304 30.98 -8.55 3.09
C PHE A 304 30.17 -9.42 2.13
N PHE A 305 29.33 -8.83 1.26
CA PHE A 305 28.48 -9.59 0.36
C PHE A 305 29.28 -10.35 -0.71
N ARG A 306 30.39 -9.79 -1.20
CA ARG A 306 31.32 -10.53 -2.08
C ARG A 306 31.86 -11.77 -1.39
N ALA A 307 32.31 -11.67 -0.14
CA ALA A 307 32.83 -12.79 0.62
C ALA A 307 31.72 -13.83 0.91
N ALA A 308 30.55 -13.38 1.37
CA ALA A 308 29.41 -14.23 1.67
C ALA A 308 28.93 -15.02 0.43
N ILE A 309 28.70 -14.33 -0.70
CA ILE A 309 28.23 -14.98 -1.94
C ILE A 309 29.30 -15.94 -2.47
N ARG A 310 30.58 -15.59 -2.44
CA ARG A 310 31.66 -16.52 -2.84
C ARG A 310 31.69 -17.77 -1.97
N SER A 311 31.55 -17.64 -0.66
CA SER A 311 31.46 -18.77 0.26
C SER A 311 30.27 -19.68 -0.06
N ILE A 312 29.10 -19.09 -0.31
CA ILE A 312 27.89 -19.83 -0.69
C ILE A 312 28.09 -20.57 -2.02
N ILE A 313 28.66 -19.91 -3.03
CA ILE A 313 28.95 -20.54 -4.34
C ILE A 313 29.96 -21.68 -4.18
N SER A 314 31.05 -21.49 -3.45
CA SER A 314 32.06 -22.53 -3.22
C SER A 314 31.49 -23.75 -2.53
N ARG A 315 30.68 -23.55 -1.47
CA ARG A 315 29.99 -24.65 -0.76
C ARG A 315 29.05 -25.43 -1.67
N ARG A 316 28.33 -24.75 -2.57
CA ARG A 316 27.42 -25.39 -3.54
C ARG A 316 28.13 -26.14 -4.66
N LYS A 317 29.36 -25.75 -5.00
CA LYS A 317 30.18 -26.54 -5.94
C LYS A 317 30.68 -27.84 -5.31
N SER A 318 30.92 -27.85 -3.99
CA SER A 318 31.36 -29.05 -3.27
C SER A 318 30.22 -29.99 -2.87
N ASP A 319 29.01 -29.47 -2.67
CA ASP A 319 27.84 -30.24 -2.21
C ASP A 319 26.95 -30.66 -3.39
N LYS A 320 26.49 -31.92 -3.43
CA LYS A 320 25.65 -32.45 -4.53
C LYS A 320 24.17 -32.05 -4.40
N THR A 321 23.80 -31.38 -3.31
CA THR A 321 22.43 -30.96 -3.04
C THR A 321 22.04 -29.76 -3.91
N LYS A 322 21.15 -29.97 -4.88
CA LYS A 322 20.61 -28.90 -5.73
C LYS A 322 19.55 -28.12 -4.96
N GLN A 323 19.90 -26.97 -4.40
CA GLN A 323 18.93 -26.04 -3.82
C GLN A 323 18.07 -25.39 -4.91
N ARG A 324 16.77 -25.16 -4.63
CA ARG A 324 15.82 -24.56 -5.56
C ARG A 324 15.63 -23.06 -5.29
N ASP A 325 16.72 -22.31 -5.24
CA ASP A 325 16.72 -20.87 -4.98
C ASP A 325 17.21 -20.04 -6.18
N TYR A 326 17.12 -18.71 -6.06
CA TYR A 326 17.52 -17.79 -7.12
C TYR A 326 18.99 -17.94 -7.53
N LEU A 327 19.90 -18.07 -6.56
CA LEU A 327 21.32 -18.18 -6.84
C LEU A 327 21.63 -19.45 -7.64
N GLN A 328 20.96 -20.57 -7.36
CA GLN A 328 21.12 -21.79 -8.16
C GLN A 328 20.63 -21.61 -9.60
N LEU A 329 19.55 -20.83 -9.81
CA LEU A 329 19.06 -20.55 -11.16
C LEU A 329 20.06 -19.71 -11.97
N ILE A 330 20.69 -18.70 -11.35
CA ILE A 330 21.76 -17.93 -11.99
C ILE A 330 22.96 -18.84 -12.31
N LEU A 331 23.38 -19.69 -11.39
CA LEU A 331 24.50 -20.62 -11.61
C LEU A 331 24.22 -21.59 -12.77
N ASN A 332 22.99 -22.12 -12.86
CA ASN A 332 22.58 -22.98 -13.96
C ASN A 332 22.60 -22.24 -15.30
N ALA A 333 22.16 -20.98 -15.32
CA ALA A 333 22.18 -20.17 -16.53
C ALA A 333 23.61 -19.84 -16.98
N GLN A 334 24.51 -19.53 -16.04
CA GLN A 334 25.93 -19.32 -16.32
C GLN A 334 26.56 -20.55 -17.00
N ASN A 335 26.24 -21.75 -16.51
CA ASN A 335 26.74 -23.00 -17.08
C ASN A 335 26.14 -23.28 -18.48
N LYS A 336 24.86 -22.99 -18.71
CA LYS A 336 24.24 -23.11 -20.06
C LYS A 336 24.87 -22.18 -21.11
N THR A 337 25.32 -20.99 -20.73
CA THR A 337 26.08 -20.11 -21.64
C THR A 337 27.50 -20.61 -21.97
N LEU A 338 28.03 -21.58 -21.21
CA LEU A 338 29.32 -22.21 -21.49
C LEU A 338 29.17 -23.48 -22.36
N ASP A 339 27.98 -24.09 -22.37
CA ASP A 339 27.59 -25.25 -23.19
C ASP A 339 26.61 -24.81 -24.31
N THR A 340 27.04 -23.97 -25.26
CA THR A 340 26.18 -23.63 -26.41
C THR A 340 26.34 -24.61 -27.56
N THR A 341 25.62 -25.73 -27.47
CA THR A 341 24.85 -26.32 -28.59
C THR A 341 23.56 -26.85 -27.98
N ASP A 342 22.54 -26.01 -27.90
CA ASP A 342 21.12 -26.42 -27.99
C ASP A 342 20.24 -25.17 -27.85
N GLU A 343 19.26 -25.08 -28.73
CA GLU A 343 18.35 -23.95 -28.91
C GLU A 343 17.49 -23.66 -27.66
N PRO A 344 17.05 -22.40 -27.47
CA PRO A 344 16.16 -22.05 -26.38
C PRO A 344 14.74 -22.57 -26.62
N ASP A 345 14.25 -23.42 -25.72
CA ASP A 345 12.82 -23.73 -25.55
C ASP A 345 12.05 -22.44 -25.18
N VAL A 346 11.32 -21.90 -26.16
CA VAL A 346 10.38 -20.80 -25.98
C VAL A 346 8.97 -21.39 -25.95
N GLU A 347 8.54 -21.88 -24.78
CA GLU A 347 7.10 -21.97 -24.49
C GLU A 347 6.63 -20.62 -23.97
N GLY A 348 6.10 -19.81 -24.89
CA GLY A 348 5.38 -18.57 -24.57
C GLY A 348 4.00 -18.88 -24.01
N ASP A 349 3.85 -18.82 -22.69
CA ASP A 349 2.55 -18.85 -22.02
C ASP A 349 1.86 -17.49 -22.20
N LYS A 350 0.83 -17.43 -23.06
CA LYS A 350 -0.02 -16.26 -23.34
C LYS A 350 -1.08 -16.03 -22.25
N SER A 351 -0.72 -16.09 -20.98
CA SER A 351 -1.65 -15.89 -19.84
C SER A 351 -1.31 -14.67 -18.97
N ASP A 352 -0.77 -13.61 -19.57
CA ASP A 352 -0.33 -12.39 -18.88
C ASP A 352 -1.39 -11.26 -18.89
N GLN A 353 -2.66 -11.58 -18.60
CA GLN A 353 -3.73 -10.56 -18.55
C GLN A 353 -4.65 -10.59 -17.32
N ILE A 354 -4.33 -11.36 -16.28
CA ILE A 354 -5.21 -11.44 -15.09
C ILE A 354 -4.39 -11.41 -13.80
N TYR A 355 -3.83 -10.26 -13.41
CA TYR A 355 -3.52 -9.93 -12.01
C TYR A 355 -3.42 -8.41 -11.85
N GLY A 356 -4.53 -7.71 -12.07
CA GLY A 356 -4.70 -6.32 -11.64
C GLY A 356 -5.55 -6.31 -10.38
N GLU A 357 -4.96 -6.41 -9.20
CA GLU A 357 -5.75 -6.29 -7.97
C GLU A 357 -4.87 -5.81 -6.80
N THR A 358 -5.26 -4.66 -6.24
CA THR A 358 -4.73 -3.97 -5.06
C THR A 358 -3.27 -3.50 -5.13
N ASP A 359 -2.97 -2.63 -6.10
CA ASP A 359 -1.71 -1.89 -6.11
C ASP A 359 -1.97 -0.44 -5.63
N GLN A 360 -1.81 -0.23 -4.32
CA GLN A 360 -1.55 1.09 -3.77
C GLN A 360 -0.35 0.99 -2.84
N LEU A 361 0.83 0.91 -3.45
CA LEU A 361 2.08 1.15 -2.75
C LEU A 361 2.50 2.57 -3.09
N LYS A 362 2.86 3.36 -2.06
CA LYS A 362 3.55 4.65 -2.26
C LYS A 362 4.70 4.41 -3.22
N ASP A 363 4.79 5.23 -4.27
CA ASP A 363 5.71 5.04 -5.37
C ASP A 363 7.12 4.68 -4.88
N GLN A 364 7.55 3.45 -5.17
CA GLN A 364 8.92 3.05 -4.92
C GLN A 364 9.83 3.78 -5.91
N LYS A 365 11.02 4.18 -5.45
CA LYS A 365 12.05 4.80 -6.30
C LYS A 365 12.55 3.79 -7.33
N ILE A 366 11.87 3.71 -8.47
CA ILE A 366 12.35 2.98 -9.64
C ILE A 366 13.09 3.95 -10.54
N ASN A 367 14.28 3.54 -10.99
CA ASN A 367 15.06 4.29 -11.96
C ASN A 367 14.37 4.22 -13.35
N LYS A 368 13.87 5.36 -13.84
CA LYS A 368 12.97 5.49 -15.00
C LYS A 368 13.59 6.25 -16.17
N SER A 369 14.81 6.75 -16.00
CA SER A 369 15.50 7.53 -17.00
C SER A 369 15.92 6.69 -18.21
N LYS A 370 15.87 7.32 -19.38
CA LYS A 370 16.14 6.77 -20.70
C LYS A 370 17.14 7.65 -21.43
N ILE A 371 17.93 7.07 -22.32
CA ILE A 371 18.82 7.82 -23.21
C ILE A 371 18.53 7.42 -24.66
N PRO A 372 18.30 8.37 -25.58
CA PRO A 372 18.19 8.07 -26.99
C PRO A 372 19.56 7.76 -27.60
N SER A 373 19.64 6.72 -28.43
CA SER A 373 20.83 6.29 -29.17
C SER A 373 21.20 7.19 -30.34
N GLU A 374 20.26 8.04 -30.78
CA GLU A 374 20.37 9.02 -31.87
C GLU A 374 19.52 10.26 -31.57
N ASP A 375 19.58 11.29 -32.42
CA ASP A 375 18.73 12.47 -32.28
C ASP A 375 17.27 12.08 -32.54
N TYR A 376 16.38 12.39 -31.60
CA TYR A 376 15.00 11.89 -31.60
C TYR A 376 13.98 13.04 -31.65
N LYS A 377 13.02 12.97 -32.58
CA LYS A 377 11.89 13.90 -32.64
C LYS A 377 10.79 13.44 -31.68
N LEU A 378 10.45 14.28 -30.71
CA LEU A 378 9.51 13.94 -29.66
C LEU A 378 8.06 14.09 -30.14
N GLY A 379 7.48 13.03 -30.70
CA GLY A 379 6.13 13.05 -31.26
C GLY A 379 5.88 14.24 -32.19
N ASP A 380 4.71 14.85 -32.10
CA ASP A 380 4.32 16.04 -32.89
C ASP A 380 4.70 17.38 -32.21
N THR A 381 5.53 17.36 -31.17
CA THR A 381 5.85 18.56 -30.37
C THR A 381 6.81 19.53 -31.09
N GLY A 382 7.43 19.10 -32.20
CA GLY A 382 8.48 19.86 -32.88
C GLY A 382 9.82 19.89 -32.13
N ILE A 383 9.93 19.25 -30.96
CA ILE A 383 11.14 19.17 -30.15
C ILE A 383 12.04 18.05 -30.68
N THR A 384 13.33 18.35 -30.86
CA THR A 384 14.36 17.33 -31.10
C THR A 384 15.22 17.15 -29.85
N ILE A 385 15.22 15.93 -29.32
CA ILE A 385 16.04 15.49 -28.19
C ILE A 385 17.38 15.02 -28.75
N PRO A 386 18.50 15.69 -28.42
CA PRO A 386 19.80 15.24 -28.90
C PRO A 386 20.16 13.87 -28.33
N LYS A 387 20.89 13.08 -29.12
CA LYS A 387 21.51 11.83 -28.69
C LYS A 387 22.20 12.00 -27.34
N GLY A 388 22.03 11.02 -26.45
CA GLY A 388 22.70 11.07 -25.15
C GLY A 388 21.98 11.90 -24.08
N THR A 389 20.90 12.61 -24.42
CA THR A 389 20.14 13.42 -23.45
C THR A 389 19.27 12.54 -22.57
N THR A 390 19.35 12.69 -21.25
CA THR A 390 18.53 11.93 -20.31
C THR A 390 17.06 12.35 -20.45
N VAL A 391 16.16 11.38 -20.62
CA VAL A 391 14.70 11.55 -20.62
C VAL A 391 14.13 10.77 -19.46
N ASP A 392 13.47 11.44 -18.52
CA ASP A 392 12.88 10.81 -17.34
C ASP A 392 11.35 10.89 -17.39
N VAL A 393 10.70 9.83 -16.89
CA VAL A 393 9.23 9.74 -16.86
C VAL A 393 8.75 10.15 -15.48
N ASP A 394 7.99 11.24 -15.42
CA ASP A 394 7.51 11.83 -14.17
C ASP A 394 6.28 11.09 -13.63
N ILE A 395 6.52 9.85 -13.19
CA ILE A 395 5.47 8.99 -12.62
C ILE A 395 4.78 9.68 -11.42
N GLN A 396 5.50 10.49 -10.63
CA GLN A 396 4.89 11.19 -9.50
C GLN A 396 3.82 12.16 -9.98
N SER A 397 4.16 13.00 -10.96
CA SER A 397 3.19 13.95 -11.52
C SER A 397 2.03 13.23 -12.22
N ILE A 398 2.28 12.10 -12.91
CA ILE A 398 1.23 11.33 -13.59
C ILE A 398 0.27 10.72 -12.57
N HIS A 399 0.78 10.05 -11.53
CA HIS A 399 -0.03 9.39 -10.50
C HIS A 399 -0.84 10.39 -9.65
N HIS A 400 -0.37 11.62 -9.53
CA HIS A 400 -1.07 12.70 -8.82
C HIS A 400 -1.77 13.69 -9.77
N ASN A 401 -1.91 13.36 -11.06
CA ASN A 401 -2.59 14.25 -12.01
C ASN A 401 -4.12 14.09 -11.86
N PRO A 402 -4.87 15.13 -11.49
CA PRO A 402 -6.33 15.07 -11.38
C PRO A 402 -7.05 14.79 -12.71
N GLU A 403 -6.40 15.01 -13.86
CA GLU A 403 -6.90 14.63 -15.18
C GLU A 403 -7.03 13.11 -15.34
N TYR A 404 -6.15 12.34 -14.70
CA TYR A 404 -6.12 10.88 -14.79
C TYR A 404 -6.69 10.21 -13.53
N TYR A 405 -6.54 10.85 -12.37
CA TYR A 405 -6.99 10.36 -11.08
C TYR A 405 -7.76 11.45 -10.33
N PRO A 406 -9.10 11.56 -10.51
CA PRO A 406 -9.91 12.58 -9.85
C PRO A 406 -9.77 12.54 -8.32
N ASN A 407 -9.39 13.61 -7.63
CA ASN A 407 -9.03 13.61 -6.20
C ASN A 407 -7.84 12.68 -5.88
N PRO A 408 -6.65 12.91 -6.47
CA PRO A 408 -5.53 11.97 -6.42
C PRO A 408 -4.95 11.76 -5.01
N ASP A 409 -5.09 12.73 -4.12
CA ASP A 409 -4.60 12.63 -2.73
C ASP A 409 -5.50 11.78 -1.82
N ARG A 410 -6.70 11.41 -2.29
CA ARG A 410 -7.63 10.56 -1.55
C ARG A 410 -7.32 9.09 -1.81
N TRP A 411 -7.17 8.32 -0.73
CA TRP A 411 -7.18 6.85 -0.81
C TRP A 411 -8.52 6.37 -1.36
N ASP A 412 -8.49 5.84 -2.58
CA ASP A 412 -9.67 5.37 -3.31
C ASP A 412 -9.31 4.08 -4.07
N PRO A 413 -9.56 2.90 -3.48
CA PRO A 413 -9.27 1.62 -4.12
C PRO A 413 -10.26 1.29 -5.24
N GLU A 414 -11.44 1.91 -5.28
CA GLU A 414 -12.51 1.58 -6.23
C GLU A 414 -12.08 1.86 -7.67
N ARG A 415 -11.15 2.80 -7.88
CA ARG A 415 -10.52 3.08 -9.20
C ARG A 415 -9.96 1.86 -9.91
N PHE A 416 -9.49 0.87 -9.15
CA PHE A 416 -8.80 -0.32 -9.66
C PHE A 416 -9.69 -1.57 -9.67
N MET A 417 -10.97 -1.43 -9.30
CA MET A 417 -11.94 -2.52 -9.35
C MET A 417 -12.24 -2.90 -10.82
N PRO A 418 -12.58 -4.18 -11.09
CA PRO A 418 -12.83 -4.66 -12.45
C PRO A 418 -13.78 -3.78 -13.27
N GLU A 419 -14.82 -3.25 -12.63
CA GLU A 419 -15.88 -2.43 -13.24
C GLU A 419 -15.39 -1.04 -13.67
N ASN A 420 -14.32 -0.54 -13.04
CA ASN A 420 -13.76 0.80 -13.30
C ASN A 420 -12.50 0.76 -14.17
N ARG A 421 -12.02 -0.43 -14.57
CA ARG A 421 -10.76 -0.57 -15.32
C ARG A 421 -10.75 0.19 -16.64
N ASP A 422 -11.88 0.24 -17.35
CA ASP A 422 -12.00 0.95 -18.63
C ASP A 422 -11.90 2.48 -18.47
N GLN A 423 -12.05 3.00 -17.25
CA GLN A 423 -11.89 4.42 -16.93
C GLN A 423 -10.41 4.79 -16.71
N LEU A 424 -9.53 3.82 -16.51
CA LEU A 424 -8.09 4.08 -16.33
C LEU A 424 -7.46 4.42 -17.68
N VAL A 425 -6.91 5.63 -17.75
CA VAL A 425 -6.18 6.07 -18.93
C VAL A 425 -4.94 5.17 -19.12
N PRO A 426 -4.76 4.53 -20.29
CA PRO A 426 -3.58 3.70 -20.52
C PRO A 426 -2.30 4.49 -20.34
N TYR A 427 -1.24 3.82 -19.85
CA TYR A 427 0.08 4.43 -19.65
C TYR A 427 0.11 5.55 -18.60
N THR A 428 -0.88 5.64 -17.69
CA THR A 428 -0.79 6.54 -16.54
C THR A 428 -0.45 5.83 -15.25
N TYR A 429 -0.80 4.54 -15.11
CA TYR A 429 -0.47 3.75 -13.92
C TYR A 429 0.76 2.87 -14.15
N MET A 430 1.88 3.17 -13.46
CA MET A 430 3.14 2.47 -13.68
C MET A 430 4.08 2.44 -12.45
N PRO A 431 3.62 1.92 -11.30
CA PRO A 431 4.43 1.81 -10.08
C PRO A 431 5.67 0.93 -10.25
N PHE A 432 5.67 0.00 -11.22
CA PHE A 432 6.78 -0.91 -11.54
C PHE A 432 7.53 -0.55 -12.84
N GLY A 433 7.31 0.65 -13.36
CA GLY A 433 7.75 1.06 -14.69
C GLY A 433 6.99 0.33 -15.80
N MET A 434 7.48 0.45 -17.03
CA MET A 434 6.79 -0.06 -18.21
C MET A 434 7.76 -0.50 -19.32
N GLY A 435 7.26 -1.30 -20.26
CA GLY A 435 8.05 -1.81 -21.38
C GLY A 435 9.11 -2.85 -20.98
N PRO A 436 10.03 -3.21 -21.89
CA PRO A 436 11.00 -4.29 -21.67
C PRO A 436 11.97 -4.08 -20.49
N ARG A 437 12.16 -2.82 -20.03
CA ARG A 437 12.97 -2.47 -18.85
C ARG A 437 12.15 -2.28 -17.55
N ASN A 438 10.91 -2.75 -17.50
CA ASN A 438 10.12 -2.75 -16.25
C ASN A 438 10.77 -3.62 -15.15
N CYS A 439 10.23 -3.52 -13.93
CA CYS A 439 10.72 -4.30 -12.79
C CYS A 439 10.62 -5.81 -13.04
N VAL A 440 11.76 -6.51 -13.05
CA VAL A 440 11.78 -7.98 -13.22
C VAL A 440 11.15 -8.71 -12.03
N GLY A 441 11.26 -8.12 -10.84
CA GLY A 441 10.77 -8.69 -9.58
C GLY A 441 9.35 -8.25 -9.22
N MET A 442 8.58 -7.64 -10.13
CA MET A 442 7.23 -7.12 -9.83
C MET A 442 6.33 -8.17 -9.18
N ARG A 443 6.23 -9.37 -9.78
CA ARG A 443 5.40 -10.46 -9.26
C ARG A 443 5.85 -10.92 -7.88
N PHE A 444 7.16 -10.92 -7.63
CA PHE A 444 7.73 -11.30 -6.34
C PHE A 444 7.38 -10.31 -5.25
N ALA A 445 7.58 -9.01 -5.51
CA ALA A 445 7.22 -7.95 -4.57
C ALA A 445 5.71 -7.97 -4.23
N LEU A 446 4.86 -8.16 -5.24
CA LEU A 446 3.41 -8.25 -5.04
C LEU A 446 3.00 -9.52 -4.26
N MET A 447 3.63 -10.65 -4.54
CA MET A 447 3.36 -11.88 -3.78
C MET A 447 3.74 -11.74 -2.31
N GLU A 448 4.90 -11.14 -2.02
CA GLU A 448 5.34 -10.85 -0.64
C GLU A 448 4.34 -9.92 0.06
N ALA A 449 4.03 -8.77 -0.55
CA ALA A 449 3.12 -7.78 0.04
C ALA A 449 1.72 -8.36 0.29
N LYS A 450 1.14 -9.05 -0.69
CA LYS A 450 -0.19 -9.66 -0.56
C LYS A 450 -0.23 -10.74 0.51
N THR A 451 0.80 -11.58 0.58
CA THR A 451 0.90 -12.62 1.61
C THR A 451 1.00 -11.99 3.00
N ALA A 452 1.85 -10.98 3.18
CA ALA A 452 1.99 -10.27 4.44
C ALA A 452 0.68 -9.60 4.89
N ILE A 453 0.01 -8.87 3.99
CA ILE A 453 -1.25 -8.18 4.29
C ILE A 453 -2.35 -9.19 4.64
N ALA A 454 -2.51 -10.27 3.85
CA ALA A 454 -3.53 -11.29 4.09
C ALA A 454 -3.37 -11.93 5.48
N HIS A 455 -2.13 -12.23 5.86
CA HIS A 455 -1.78 -12.75 7.18
C HIS A 455 -2.10 -11.76 8.31
N LEU A 456 -1.68 -10.50 8.17
CA LEU A 456 -1.96 -9.46 9.16
C LEU A 456 -3.48 -9.23 9.35
N VAL A 457 -4.25 -9.17 8.26
CA VAL A 457 -5.71 -9.03 8.30
C VAL A 457 -6.34 -10.24 8.98
N ASN A 458 -5.96 -11.46 8.58
CA ASN A 458 -6.46 -12.67 9.21
C ASN A 458 -6.13 -12.71 10.72
N LYS A 459 -4.92 -12.29 11.11
CA LYS A 459 -4.52 -12.22 12.51
C LYS A 459 -5.37 -11.22 13.29
N TYR A 460 -5.61 -10.04 12.72
CA TYR A 460 -6.47 -9.02 13.32
C TYR A 460 -7.92 -9.53 13.51
N LEU A 461 -8.48 -10.18 12.49
CA LEU A 461 -9.84 -10.73 12.54
C LEU A 461 -9.98 -11.90 13.53
N THR A 462 -8.91 -12.65 13.77
CA THR A 462 -8.93 -13.84 14.65
C THR A 462 -8.35 -13.61 16.05
N ARG A 463 -7.88 -12.38 16.36
CA ARG A 463 -7.12 -12.04 17.57
C ARG A 463 -7.78 -12.48 18.89
N ASN A 464 -9.11 -12.46 18.94
CA ASN A 464 -9.89 -12.75 20.16
C ASN A 464 -10.41 -14.19 20.22
N PHE A 465 -10.18 -15.04 19.21
CA PHE A 465 -10.83 -16.36 19.14
C PHE A 465 -10.45 -17.33 20.26
N ASN A 466 -9.36 -17.06 20.98
CA ASN A 466 -8.95 -17.81 22.15
C ASN A 466 -9.51 -17.26 23.48
N TYR A 467 -10.30 -16.16 23.46
CA TYR A 467 -10.77 -15.46 24.65
C TYR A 467 -11.55 -16.34 25.63
N TRP A 468 -12.47 -17.17 25.13
CA TRP A 468 -13.28 -18.07 25.95
C TRP A 468 -12.51 -19.32 26.35
N LYS A 469 -11.78 -19.91 25.40
CA LYS A 469 -10.95 -21.09 25.65
C LYS A 469 -9.90 -20.85 26.74
N SER A 470 -9.30 -19.66 26.79
CA SER A 470 -8.34 -19.30 27.86
C SER A 470 -8.98 -19.13 29.24
N ARG A 471 -10.31 -19.02 29.31
CA ARG A 471 -11.11 -18.93 30.54
C ARG A 471 -11.81 -20.26 30.88
N GLY A 472 -11.50 -21.34 30.16
CA GLY A 472 -12.11 -22.65 30.38
C GLY A 472 -13.57 -22.75 29.90
N ILE A 473 -14.02 -21.84 29.02
CA ILE A 473 -15.37 -21.86 28.45
C ILE A 473 -15.30 -22.42 27.03
N ASP A 474 -15.98 -23.54 26.81
CA ASP A 474 -16.07 -24.20 25.52
C ASP A 474 -17.12 -23.54 24.61
N GLY A 475 -17.01 -23.80 23.31
CA GLY A 475 -17.94 -23.24 22.33
C GLY A 475 -17.64 -23.64 20.88
N PRO A 476 -18.52 -23.26 19.94
CA PRO A 476 -18.31 -23.49 18.52
C PRO A 476 -17.04 -22.81 18.01
N LYS A 477 -16.38 -23.44 17.03
CA LYS A 477 -15.15 -22.93 16.44
C LYS A 477 -15.47 -21.68 15.59
N PRO A 478 -14.89 -20.51 15.91
CA PRO A 478 -15.10 -19.32 15.09
C PRO A 478 -14.31 -19.38 13.77
N ILE A 479 -14.82 -18.70 12.75
CA ILE A 479 -14.13 -18.43 11.49
C ILE A 479 -13.87 -16.94 11.32
N ALA A 480 -12.82 -16.57 10.58
CA ALA A 480 -12.51 -15.17 10.31
C ALA A 480 -13.71 -14.42 9.71
N LEU A 481 -13.80 -13.11 9.96
CA LEU A 481 -14.90 -12.21 9.57
C LEU A 481 -16.24 -12.45 10.31
N PHE A 482 -16.70 -13.70 10.44
CA PHE A 482 -18.05 -14.00 10.95
C PHE A 482 -18.09 -14.55 12.38
N GLY A 483 -16.95 -14.93 12.97
CA GLY A 483 -16.94 -15.56 14.29
C GLY A 483 -17.71 -16.87 14.25
N THR A 484 -18.66 -17.06 15.17
CA THR A 484 -19.54 -18.24 15.23
C THR A 484 -20.89 -18.02 14.54
N PHE A 485 -21.18 -16.80 14.08
CA PHE A 485 -22.45 -16.44 13.43
C PHE A 485 -22.62 -17.07 12.04
N TYR A 486 -21.54 -17.55 11.42
CA TYR A 486 -21.61 -18.23 10.11
C TYR A 486 -22.57 -19.44 10.12
N GLN A 487 -22.81 -20.06 11.28
CA GLN A 487 -23.74 -21.18 11.43
C GLN A 487 -25.18 -20.78 11.04
N ILE A 488 -25.53 -19.50 11.20
CA ILE A 488 -26.87 -18.96 10.90
C ILE A 488 -27.11 -18.85 9.39
N PHE A 489 -26.05 -18.85 8.56
CA PHE A 489 -26.20 -18.86 7.11
C PHE A 489 -26.76 -20.17 6.57
N PHE A 490 -26.62 -21.26 7.32
CA PHE A 490 -27.04 -22.60 6.90
C PHE A 490 -28.26 -23.11 7.66
N LYS A 491 -28.55 -22.55 8.84
CA LYS A 491 -29.64 -22.96 9.71
C LYS A 491 -30.30 -21.76 10.38
N PRO A 492 -31.62 -21.79 10.62
CA PRO A 492 -32.29 -20.78 11.44
C PRO A 492 -31.63 -20.59 12.82
N ASN A 493 -31.50 -19.34 13.26
CA ASN A 493 -30.84 -18.98 14.52
C ASN A 493 -31.34 -19.81 15.74
N PRO A 494 -32.66 -19.99 15.96
CA PRO A 494 -33.13 -20.79 17.10
C PRO A 494 -32.61 -22.23 17.11
N ILE A 495 -32.46 -22.85 15.93
CA ILE A 495 -31.93 -24.20 15.79
C ILE A 495 -30.45 -24.21 16.15
N VAL A 496 -29.68 -23.25 15.66
CA VAL A 496 -28.24 -23.11 15.97
C VAL A 496 -28.01 -22.94 17.47
N VAL A 497 -28.81 -22.10 18.13
CA VAL A 497 -28.72 -21.86 19.59
C VAL A 497 -29.00 -23.15 20.36
N LEU A 498 -30.07 -23.88 20.00
CA LEU A 498 -30.42 -25.14 20.65
C LEU A 498 -29.36 -26.24 20.44
N GLU A 499 -28.82 -26.36 19.23
CA GLU A 499 -27.75 -27.32 18.92
C GLU A 499 -26.46 -27.00 19.70
N ASN A 500 -26.08 -25.72 19.79
CA ASN A 500 -24.91 -25.30 20.55
C ASN A 500 -25.11 -25.52 22.05
N ALA A 501 -26.29 -25.22 22.60
CA ALA A 501 -26.61 -25.48 24.00
C ALA A 501 -26.55 -26.98 24.33
N ARG A 502 -27.06 -27.84 23.44
CA ARG A 502 -26.98 -29.31 23.61
C ARG A 502 -25.54 -29.83 23.56
N LYS A 503 -24.69 -29.22 22.75
CA LYS A 503 -23.32 -29.70 22.51
C LYS A 503 -22.30 -29.16 23.50
N TYR A 504 -22.40 -27.88 23.86
CA TYR A 504 -21.43 -27.17 24.69
C TYR A 504 -21.95 -26.84 26.09
N GLY A 505 -23.24 -27.12 26.35
CA GLY A 505 -23.91 -26.82 27.60
C GLY A 505 -24.68 -25.50 27.57
N ASN A 506 -25.45 -25.28 28.63
CA ASN A 506 -26.28 -24.08 28.81
C ASN A 506 -25.45 -22.79 28.94
N ILE A 507 -24.14 -22.90 29.14
CA ILE A 507 -23.20 -21.77 29.15
C ILE A 507 -22.09 -22.11 28.16
N HIS A 508 -21.96 -21.32 27.10
CA HIS A 508 -20.91 -21.54 26.11
C HIS A 508 -20.44 -20.23 25.46
N GLY A 509 -19.18 -20.22 25.05
CA GLY A 509 -18.55 -19.10 24.39
C GLY A 509 -18.90 -19.04 22.91
N ALA A 510 -19.20 -17.86 22.41
CA ALA A 510 -19.49 -17.58 21.01
C ALA A 510 -18.75 -16.31 20.55
N PHE A 511 -18.79 -16.01 19.26
CA PHE A 511 -18.16 -14.84 18.67
C PHE A 511 -19.07 -14.17 17.65
N LEU A 512 -19.36 -12.89 17.83
CA LEU A 512 -19.96 -12.04 16.80
C LEU A 512 -18.83 -11.33 16.05
N GLY A 513 -18.49 -11.82 14.85
CA GLY A 513 -17.25 -11.41 14.19
C GLY A 513 -16.04 -11.77 15.05
N ASN A 514 -15.26 -10.77 15.47
CA ASN A 514 -14.14 -10.95 16.41
C ASN A 514 -14.48 -10.56 17.87
N ARG A 515 -15.74 -10.22 18.18
CA ARG A 515 -16.17 -9.85 19.53
C ARG A 515 -16.60 -11.10 20.31
N PRO A 516 -16.03 -11.37 21.49
CA PRO A 516 -16.47 -12.49 22.32
C PRO A 516 -17.88 -12.24 22.86
N MET A 517 -18.72 -13.25 22.77
CA MET A 517 -20.10 -13.27 23.27
C MET A 517 -20.30 -14.49 24.17
N LEU A 518 -20.95 -14.35 25.32
CA LEU A 518 -21.30 -15.48 26.17
C LEU A 518 -22.76 -15.83 25.96
N CYS A 519 -23.04 -17.07 25.57
CA CYS A 519 -24.41 -17.58 25.47
C CYS A 519 -24.80 -18.20 26.82
N ILE A 520 -25.93 -17.77 27.37
CA ILE A 520 -26.44 -18.24 28.67
C ILE A 520 -27.88 -18.72 28.48
N ALA A 521 -28.13 -19.96 28.84
CA ALA A 521 -29.43 -20.64 28.84
C ALA A 521 -29.76 -21.23 30.23
N ASP A 522 -29.08 -20.74 31.27
CA ASP A 522 -29.33 -21.10 32.66
C ASP A 522 -30.35 -20.13 33.30
N PRO A 523 -31.53 -20.59 33.77
CA PRO A 523 -32.58 -19.71 34.28
C PRO A 523 -32.18 -18.86 35.49
N ASP A 524 -31.32 -19.38 36.36
CA ASP A 524 -30.91 -18.68 37.57
C ASP A 524 -29.91 -17.57 37.23
N LEU A 525 -28.96 -17.85 36.33
CA LEU A 525 -28.05 -16.81 35.81
C LEU A 525 -28.78 -15.75 34.98
N ILE A 526 -29.78 -16.13 34.18
CA ILE A 526 -30.61 -15.17 33.45
C ILE A 526 -31.35 -14.25 34.42
N ARG A 527 -31.90 -14.80 35.52
CA ARG A 527 -32.56 -14.01 36.57
C ARG A 527 -31.58 -13.05 37.23
N ASP A 528 -30.39 -13.51 37.57
CA ASP A 528 -29.35 -12.68 38.18
C ASP A 528 -28.98 -11.53 37.24
N ILE A 529 -28.65 -11.81 35.98
CA ILE A 529 -28.25 -10.79 34.98
C ILE A 529 -29.39 -9.81 34.68
N ALA A 530 -30.62 -10.31 34.44
CA ALA A 530 -31.72 -9.49 33.95
C ALA A 530 -32.47 -8.72 35.06
N ILE A 531 -32.38 -9.14 36.32
CA ILE A 531 -33.14 -8.55 37.44
C ILE A 531 -32.22 -8.05 38.53
N LYS A 532 -31.41 -8.92 39.12
CA LYS A 532 -30.61 -8.60 40.32
C LYS A 532 -29.46 -7.63 39.97
N ASP A 533 -28.74 -7.94 38.90
CA ASP A 533 -27.55 -7.23 38.47
C ASP A 533 -27.80 -6.38 37.22
N PHE A 534 -29.07 -6.04 36.94
CA PHE A 534 -29.46 -5.23 35.77
C PHE A 534 -28.70 -3.90 35.67
N HIS A 535 -28.34 -3.31 36.81
CA HIS A 535 -27.55 -2.08 36.87
C HIS A 535 -26.14 -2.20 36.24
N VAL A 536 -25.61 -3.43 36.10
CA VAL A 536 -24.36 -3.75 35.40
C VAL A 536 -24.60 -4.01 33.91
N PHE A 537 -25.78 -4.54 33.54
CA PHE A 537 -26.13 -4.98 32.18
C PHE A 537 -27.24 -4.10 31.57
N VAL A 538 -27.04 -2.78 31.60
CA VAL A 538 -28.07 -1.79 31.20
C VAL A 538 -28.24 -1.72 29.68
N ASP A 539 -27.15 -1.90 28.93
CA ASP A 539 -27.10 -1.64 27.50
C ASP A 539 -27.16 -2.92 26.66
N HIS A 540 -27.67 -2.79 25.45
CA HIS A 540 -27.66 -3.85 24.44
C HIS A 540 -26.34 -3.80 23.63
N ASN A 541 -26.20 -4.64 22.61
CA ASN A 541 -25.09 -4.45 21.66
C ASN A 541 -25.36 -3.20 20.83
N ASP A 542 -24.39 -2.27 20.77
CA ASP A 542 -24.48 -1.08 19.92
C ASP A 542 -24.47 -1.49 18.44
N PHE A 543 -25.64 -1.36 17.81
CA PHE A 543 -25.85 -1.65 16.41
C PHE A 543 -26.35 -0.38 15.72
N GLN A 544 -25.41 0.46 15.30
CA GLN A 544 -25.73 1.65 14.51
C GLN A 544 -26.05 1.24 13.08
N SER A 545 -27.31 1.39 12.71
CA SER A 545 -27.79 1.14 11.35
C SER A 545 -27.42 2.28 10.39
N GLY A 546 -27.09 3.46 10.93
CA GLY A 546 -26.84 4.68 10.15
C GLY A 546 -28.13 5.41 9.74
N ASP A 547 -29.29 4.82 10.04
CA ASP A 547 -30.60 5.43 9.87
C ASP A 547 -31.05 6.08 11.20
N PRO A 548 -31.27 7.41 11.23
CA PRO A 548 -31.64 8.11 12.45
C PRO A 548 -32.94 7.62 13.09
N PHE A 549 -33.86 7.02 12.33
CA PHE A 549 -35.13 6.51 12.87
C PHE A 549 -34.93 5.19 13.61
N SER A 550 -34.25 4.23 12.99
CA SER A 550 -33.89 2.95 13.60
C SER A 550 -32.98 3.14 14.81
N ASP A 551 -31.96 4.01 14.70
CA ASP A 551 -30.98 4.25 15.76
C ASP A 551 -31.60 4.94 17.00
N ARG A 552 -32.67 5.72 16.81
CA ARG A 552 -33.44 6.34 17.91
C ARG A 552 -34.63 5.52 18.39
N SER A 553 -34.80 4.30 17.87
CA SER A 553 -35.85 3.41 18.35
C SER A 553 -35.55 2.92 19.77
N LEU A 554 -36.60 2.61 20.54
CA LEU A 554 -36.46 2.09 21.91
C LEU A 554 -35.58 0.83 22.00
N PHE A 555 -35.44 0.08 20.90
CA PHE A 555 -34.66 -1.15 20.85
C PHE A 555 -33.15 -0.91 20.68
N ASN A 556 -32.74 0.25 20.19
CA ASN A 556 -31.35 0.60 19.90
C ASN A 556 -30.80 1.74 20.79
N LEU A 557 -31.67 2.52 21.46
CA LEU A 557 -31.24 3.52 22.43
C LEU A 557 -30.47 2.86 23.59
N MET A 558 -29.47 3.58 24.13
CA MET A 558 -28.63 3.16 25.25
C MET A 558 -28.74 4.13 26.44
N GLY A 559 -28.31 3.67 27.61
CA GLY A 559 -28.09 4.50 28.80
C GLY A 559 -29.29 5.34 29.22
N ASP A 560 -29.03 6.62 29.50
CA ASP A 560 -30.04 7.55 30.02
C ASP A 560 -31.15 7.86 29.00
N GLU A 561 -30.83 7.86 27.70
CA GLU A 561 -31.81 8.10 26.65
C GLU A 561 -32.83 6.97 26.56
N TRP A 562 -32.35 5.72 26.63
CA TRP A 562 -33.23 4.55 26.72
C TRP A 562 -34.12 4.61 27.95
N ARG A 563 -33.55 4.91 29.14
CA ARG A 563 -34.34 4.99 30.39
C ARG A 563 -35.43 6.06 30.29
N LYS A 564 -35.10 7.24 29.76
CA LYS A 564 -36.06 8.32 29.54
C LYS A 564 -37.17 7.87 28.61
N MET A 565 -36.84 7.27 27.46
CA MET A 565 -37.84 6.82 26.51
C MET A 565 -38.72 5.69 27.07
N ARG A 566 -38.12 4.76 27.83
CA ARG A 566 -38.83 3.65 28.48
C ARG A 566 -39.80 4.15 29.55
N SER A 567 -39.46 5.20 30.28
CA SER A 567 -40.34 5.82 31.29
C SER A 567 -41.61 6.42 30.68
N ILE A 568 -41.52 6.92 29.44
CA ILE A 568 -42.65 7.51 28.71
C ILE A 568 -43.53 6.43 28.09
N ILE A 569 -42.94 5.39 27.50
CA ILE A 569 -43.67 4.35 26.75
C ILE A 569 -44.27 3.28 27.68
N SER A 570 -43.55 2.84 28.72
CA SER A 570 -44.01 1.70 29.54
C SER A 570 -45.43 1.85 30.14
N PRO A 571 -45.88 3.05 30.57
CA PRO A 571 -47.25 3.24 31.08
C PRO A 571 -48.37 2.89 30.08
N THR A 572 -48.12 2.99 28.77
CA THR A 572 -49.13 2.63 27.73
C THR A 572 -49.43 1.13 27.71
N PHE A 573 -48.51 0.30 28.22
CA PHE A 573 -48.64 -1.15 28.34
C PHE A 573 -49.02 -1.60 29.76
N SER A 574 -49.55 -0.70 30.60
CA SER A 574 -50.07 -1.04 31.92
C SER A 574 -51.24 -2.02 31.83
N SER A 575 -51.45 -2.84 32.87
CA SER A 575 -52.53 -3.85 32.89
C SER A 575 -53.93 -3.26 32.63
N GLY A 576 -54.18 -2.03 33.06
CA GLY A 576 -55.42 -1.30 32.78
C GLY A 576 -55.60 -0.96 31.30
N LYS A 577 -54.54 -0.46 30.64
CA LYS A 577 -54.57 -0.15 29.20
C LYS A 577 -54.61 -1.42 28.35
N MET A 578 -53.87 -2.46 28.74
CA MET A 578 -53.93 -3.77 28.08
C MET A 578 -55.34 -4.38 28.14
N ARG A 579 -56.06 -4.24 29.27
CA ARG A 579 -57.47 -4.66 29.36
C ARG A 579 -58.38 -3.91 28.39
N SER A 580 -58.14 -2.62 28.15
CA SER A 580 -58.93 -1.86 27.17
C SER A 580 -58.66 -2.27 25.72
N MET A 581 -57.47 -2.80 25.41
CA MET A 581 -57.12 -3.31 24.08
C MET A 581 -57.64 -4.74 23.84
N HIS A 582 -57.96 -5.49 24.91
CA HIS A 582 -58.33 -6.89 24.81
C HIS A 582 -59.50 -7.18 23.84
N PRO A 583 -60.63 -6.43 23.85
CA PRO A 583 -61.70 -6.66 22.89
C PRO A 583 -61.23 -6.52 21.43
N ILE A 584 -60.40 -5.50 21.15
CA ILE A 584 -59.85 -5.24 19.82
C ILE A 584 -58.96 -6.41 19.36
N VAL A 585 -58.08 -6.88 20.24
CA VAL A 585 -57.21 -8.04 19.96
C VAL A 585 -58.04 -9.30 19.72
N THR A 586 -59.09 -9.53 20.52
CA THR A 586 -59.99 -10.68 20.35
C THR A 586 -60.72 -10.62 19.01
N ASP A 587 -61.17 -9.45 18.57
CA ASP A 587 -61.77 -9.27 17.25
C ASP A 587 -60.77 -9.60 16.11
N CYS A 588 -59.51 -9.16 16.23
CA CYS A 588 -58.44 -9.53 15.27
C CYS A 588 -58.24 -11.06 15.22
N VAL A 589 -58.25 -11.73 16.37
CA VAL A 589 -58.09 -13.18 16.47
C VAL A 589 -59.28 -13.91 15.85
N HIS A 590 -60.53 -13.47 16.09
CA HIS A 590 -61.71 -14.06 15.47
C HIS A 590 -61.71 -13.89 13.95
N ARG A 591 -61.19 -12.77 13.42
CA ARG A 591 -61.00 -12.61 11.97
C ARG A 591 -60.01 -13.62 11.41
N LEU A 592 -58.87 -13.82 12.09
CA LEU A 592 -57.91 -14.85 11.70
C LEU A 592 -58.52 -16.25 11.77
N GLU A 593 -59.27 -16.55 12.82
CA GLU A 593 -59.96 -17.84 13.01
C GLU A 593 -60.92 -18.13 11.85
N ASN A 594 -61.78 -17.16 11.50
CA ASN A 594 -62.68 -17.28 10.36
C ASN A 594 -61.92 -17.52 9.04
N TYR A 595 -60.84 -16.78 8.81
CA TYR A 595 -59.98 -16.96 7.64
C TYR A 595 -59.35 -18.35 7.57
N LEU A 596 -58.79 -18.82 8.70
CA LEU A 596 -58.18 -20.14 8.77
C LEU A 596 -59.22 -21.24 8.57
N MET A 597 -60.41 -21.11 9.15
CA MET A 597 -61.51 -22.06 8.96
C MET A 597 -61.95 -22.12 7.49
N GLU A 598 -62.12 -20.97 6.83
CA GLU A 598 -62.44 -20.93 5.40
C GLU A 598 -61.34 -21.58 4.53
N LYS A 599 -60.08 -21.28 4.80
CA LYS A 599 -58.93 -21.89 4.09
C LYS A 599 -58.80 -23.37 4.36
N VAL A 600 -59.00 -23.85 5.59
CA VAL A 600 -58.97 -25.28 5.92
C VAL A 600 -60.11 -25.99 5.19
N ILE A 601 -61.34 -25.47 5.22
CA ILE A 601 -62.49 -26.05 4.50
C ILE A 601 -62.23 -26.13 2.99
N ASN A 602 -61.65 -25.08 2.40
CA ASN A 602 -61.35 -25.02 0.97
C ASN A 602 -60.12 -25.86 0.57
N ASN A 603 -59.07 -25.92 1.40
CA ASN A 603 -57.82 -26.63 1.11
C ASN A 603 -57.85 -28.11 1.47
N VAL A 604 -58.66 -28.56 2.44
CA VAL A 604 -58.89 -29.99 2.72
C VAL A 604 -59.49 -30.70 1.50
N ARG A 605 -60.27 -29.99 0.68
CA ARG A 605 -60.76 -30.51 -0.60
C ARG A 605 -59.67 -30.67 -1.66
N HIS A 606 -58.52 -30.01 -1.53
CA HIS A 606 -57.49 -29.90 -2.58
C HIS A 606 -56.05 -30.25 -2.10
N ASN A 607 -55.91 -30.78 -0.88
CA ASN A 607 -54.64 -31.16 -0.24
C ASN A 607 -53.56 -30.06 -0.27
N LYS A 608 -53.93 -28.80 0.03
CA LYS A 608 -53.01 -27.65 0.03
C LYS A 608 -52.57 -27.25 1.44
N GLU A 609 -51.29 -26.96 1.61
CA GLU A 609 -50.71 -26.46 2.88
C GLU A 609 -51.12 -25.02 3.20
N ILE A 610 -51.10 -24.66 4.49
CA ILE A 610 -51.39 -23.30 4.98
C ILE A 610 -50.11 -22.70 5.59
N GLU A 611 -49.70 -21.52 5.10
CA GLU A 611 -48.52 -20.81 5.60
C GLU A 611 -48.82 -20.05 6.90
N LEU A 612 -48.61 -20.70 8.05
CA LEU A 612 -48.85 -20.14 9.38
C LEU A 612 -48.02 -18.88 9.66
N LYS A 613 -46.78 -18.79 9.17
CA LYS A 613 -45.91 -17.63 9.40
C LYS A 613 -46.55 -16.34 8.90
N LYS A 614 -47.10 -16.38 7.69
CA LYS A 614 -47.78 -15.25 7.07
C LYS A 614 -49.05 -14.88 7.83
N ALA A 615 -49.88 -15.88 8.15
CA ALA A 615 -51.11 -15.68 8.89
C ALA A 615 -50.88 -15.01 10.27
N MET A 616 -49.83 -15.41 10.98
CA MET A 616 -49.43 -14.79 12.26
C MET A 616 -48.84 -13.39 12.09
N SER A 617 -48.11 -13.14 10.99
CA SER A 617 -47.62 -11.81 10.65
C SER A 617 -48.77 -10.84 10.36
N ASP A 618 -49.77 -11.29 9.62
CA ASP A 618 -50.96 -10.50 9.26
C ASP A 618 -51.79 -10.17 10.53
N LEU A 619 -51.96 -11.15 11.43
CA LEU A 619 -52.58 -10.91 12.73
C LEU A 619 -51.81 -9.87 13.54
N THR A 620 -50.47 -9.97 13.57
CA THR A 620 -49.64 -9.02 14.31
C THR A 620 -49.82 -7.60 13.78
N MET A 621 -49.85 -7.42 12.45
CA MET A 621 -50.08 -6.13 11.82
C MET A 621 -51.49 -5.60 12.08
N ASP A 622 -52.52 -6.45 12.01
CA ASP A 622 -53.91 -6.07 12.29
C ASP A 622 -54.08 -5.64 13.77
N VAL A 623 -53.45 -6.37 14.70
CA VAL A 623 -53.44 -6.00 16.12
C VAL A 623 -52.73 -4.66 16.35
N ILE A 624 -51.54 -4.47 15.76
CA ILE A 624 -50.78 -3.21 15.91
C ILE A 624 -51.58 -2.05 15.35
N THR A 625 -52.15 -2.19 14.15
CA THR A 625 -52.89 -1.10 13.51
C THR A 625 -54.18 -0.76 14.23
N SER A 626 -54.96 -1.78 14.60
CA SER A 626 -56.21 -1.59 15.33
C SER A 626 -55.98 -0.99 16.72
N CYS A 627 -54.96 -1.44 17.45
CA CYS A 627 -54.70 -0.96 18.81
C CYS A 627 -53.94 0.38 18.86
N ALA A 628 -52.96 0.58 17.97
CA ALA A 628 -52.09 1.77 18.01
C ALA A 628 -52.64 2.95 17.21
N PHE A 629 -53.34 2.70 16.11
CA PHE A 629 -53.79 3.74 15.18
C PHE A 629 -55.33 3.82 15.07
N GLY A 630 -56.06 2.89 15.68
CA GLY A 630 -57.53 2.82 15.56
C GLY A 630 -58.00 2.49 14.15
N THR A 631 -57.09 2.03 13.29
CA THR A 631 -57.37 1.66 11.90
C THR A 631 -57.41 0.16 11.78
N GLN A 632 -58.51 -0.34 11.22
CA GLN A 632 -58.57 -1.73 10.79
C GLN A 632 -57.86 -1.85 9.45
N LEU A 633 -56.85 -2.72 9.39
CA LEU A 633 -56.38 -3.17 8.09
C LEU A 633 -57.42 -4.13 7.54
N GLU A 634 -57.96 -3.82 6.36
CA GLU A 634 -58.47 -4.88 5.49
C GLU A 634 -57.26 -5.69 5.02
N CYS A 635 -56.71 -6.53 5.90
CA CYS A 635 -55.77 -7.56 5.52
C CYS A 635 -56.52 -8.46 4.52
N LYS A 636 -56.43 -8.13 3.22
CA LYS A 636 -56.86 -8.98 2.13
C LYS A 636 -56.07 -10.26 2.27
N TYR A 637 -56.59 -11.23 3.00
CA TYR A 637 -55.98 -12.53 3.11
C TYR A 637 -55.93 -13.12 1.69
N ILE A 638 -54.75 -13.05 1.08
CA ILE A 638 -54.54 -13.06 -0.37
C ILE A 638 -55.30 -14.20 -1.07
N THR A 639 -56.32 -13.81 -1.83
CA THR A 639 -56.61 -14.39 -3.15
C THR A 639 -56.07 -13.40 -4.17
N THR A 640 -54.99 -13.76 -4.85
CA THR A 640 -54.38 -12.93 -5.89
C THR A 640 -55.30 -12.91 -7.11
N HIS A 641 -56.12 -11.87 -7.24
CA HIS A 641 -56.52 -11.31 -8.53
C HIS A 641 -56.80 -9.82 -8.34
N ILE A 642 -55.77 -9.00 -8.48
CA ILE A 642 -55.97 -7.60 -8.85
C ILE A 642 -55.60 -7.51 -10.32
N HIS A 643 -56.63 -7.37 -11.15
CA HIS A 643 -56.52 -6.91 -12.51
C HIS A 643 -55.87 -5.52 -12.50
N LEU A 644 -54.82 -5.38 -13.29
CA LEU A 644 -54.43 -4.09 -13.85
C LEU A 644 -55.64 -3.51 -14.59
N ASN A 645 -56.15 -2.37 -14.11
CA ASN A 645 -56.72 -1.30 -14.92
C ASN A 645 -57.10 -0.11 -14.02
N GLN A 646 -56.56 1.07 -14.38
CA GLN A 646 -56.85 2.43 -13.88
C GLN A 646 -56.30 2.70 -12.46
N LEU A 647 -55.34 3.61 -12.23
CA LEU A 647 -54.99 4.90 -12.84
C LEU A 647 -53.46 5.06 -12.90
#